data_AF-A0A9E3S8Q7-F1
#
_entry.id   AF-A0A9E3S8Q7-F1
#
_cell.length_a   1.000
_cell.length_b   1.000
_cell.length_c   1.000
_cell.angle_alpha   90.00
_cell.angle_beta   90.00
_cell.angle_gamma   90.00
#
_symmetry.space_group_name_H-M   'P 1'
#
loop_
_entity.id
_entity.type
_entity.pdbx_description
1 polymer ?
#
loop_
_entity_poly.entity_id
_entity_poly.type
_entity_poly.pdbx_seq_one_letter_code
_entity_poly.pdbx_strand_id
1 'polypeptide(L)'
;SPVMLEDVEIVLNATVTNDFELVEFPYPPILVHAEEITDNNVLITWHSPAFAPFEPVFETFDAGIPSTWTVVVGGNTADTWYMETPAGNPQTSGASLDGTNFAYVDSDEAGISANMDEMLYSPVVNAATTEALFVSFDQYYRHLGSGTFGKVEVYDGTNWVTVLNQTSTAGAWNTPNHQMLDVTAYANQEFQVRFHYYDASSWSWFWALDNVAITDAVTRSGQPVLTNTEAPERALFGYEVYRTTCETGELQFLGLTLDTLFNDNTWGAVESGMYKWGVVALYDEDNPSETVFSNCLDKDMITTVSVTVTTNSGDSPEGTNVLFTNTSEPDLELTYSAQLDETGYFAWEEFRKGVYDIHAEKLGFAAVEISDYLIDGPEAFVWLLEELLLPVSDLYVTPTGFATWRAGGVIPFEPFIEDFSNGIDNWTAIPNSGNWQLSQTNLAGGVPPEVRFHWSPNTTNRFYFISPMMSTLTQTEIEMSFDHFVSDFGGGYTIEVVTIADGVEYEVMSFPAADAPATNVVTTLTTAHGVGAEEFQIAFVFDGTSWDINWWNIDNIMLYTPGSREGQGYKVWLDGVHKADTDDTFYQYDVSDLVEGEEYLAEVAALYSNGMSAKMSYLWTYYSCENYPGPENLTGTAVGQDVTLTWGASEGPPPPSGDGLDEDFEGGSLPADWSVVQTNTSTATGPTPSFWTVNNYISSDFSPFGTYHAGMWWDYAHQDEWLITPEFTCDAGATMEFWTTVYEGSTNGDHYHVKISTDGGTSWTSIWDASTLTGNAWNYYDSPYSIDLAAYAGDDIKLAFNAVDGDGQGLWYIWFVDNITVGSPTRTLHFDAASLTQQSNATNRDRYARDGNITAIARHDHSEMDANADIRTVEMGREMWDLLFSFDIDTPSG
;
A
#
# COMPACT_ATOMS: atom_id res chain seq x y z
N SER A 1 -32.92 28.24 18.55
CA SER A 1 -32.60 28.11 17.11
C SER A 1 -32.81 29.44 16.39
N PRO A 2 -31.98 29.81 15.40
CA PRO A 2 -32.25 31.00 14.60
C PRO A 2 -33.50 30.75 13.76
N VAL A 3 -34.54 31.57 13.98
CA VAL A 3 -35.74 31.57 13.15
C VAL A 3 -35.43 32.38 11.89
N MET A 4 -35.36 31.72 10.74
CA MET A 4 -35.31 32.41 9.46
C MET A 4 -36.69 32.99 9.16
N LEU A 5 -36.76 34.31 9.03
CA LEU A 5 -37.98 35.00 8.64
C LEU A 5 -38.08 35.00 7.10
N GLU A 6 -38.99 34.21 6.56
CA GLU A 6 -39.42 34.33 5.16
C GLU A 6 -40.57 35.35 5.07
N ASP A 7 -40.64 36.10 3.96
CA ASP A 7 -41.73 37.02 3.61
C ASP A 7 -41.95 38.27 4.51
N VAL A 8 -40.89 38.88 5.06
CA VAL A 8 -41.01 40.18 5.76
C VAL A 8 -41.16 41.33 4.76
N GLU A 9 -42.39 41.81 4.55
CA GLU A 9 -42.66 42.98 3.72
C GLU A 9 -42.38 44.29 4.49
N ILE A 10 -41.23 44.92 4.23
CA ILE A 10 -40.88 46.24 4.80
C ILE A 10 -41.41 47.34 3.87
N VAL A 11 -42.53 47.95 4.25
CA VAL A 11 -43.12 49.08 3.50
C VAL A 11 -42.29 50.35 3.74
N LEU A 12 -41.94 51.07 2.66
CA LEU A 12 -41.17 52.31 2.72
C LEU A 12 -41.86 53.34 3.64
N ASN A 13 -41.15 53.77 4.70
CA ASN A 13 -41.59 54.67 5.79
C ASN A 13 -42.46 54.06 6.91
N ALA A 14 -42.47 52.73 7.10
CA ALA A 14 -43.06 52.10 8.28
C ALA A 14 -41.98 51.45 9.18
N THR A 15 -42.19 51.51 10.50
CA THR A 15 -41.45 50.71 11.48
C THR A 15 -42.22 49.42 11.71
N VAL A 16 -41.60 48.27 11.42
CA VAL A 16 -42.12 46.94 11.79
C VAL A 16 -41.43 46.51 13.07
N THR A 17 -42.19 46.14 14.08
CA THR A 17 -41.68 45.62 15.36
C THR A 17 -42.25 44.21 15.54
N ASN A 18 -41.36 43.22 15.70
CA ASN A 18 -41.72 41.85 16.09
C ASN A 18 -41.05 41.56 17.43
N ASP A 19 -41.81 40.97 18.35
CA ASP A 19 -41.30 40.46 19.62
C ASP A 19 -40.92 38.98 19.42
N PHE A 20 -39.72 38.58 19.86
CA PHE A 20 -39.24 37.20 19.79
C PHE A 20 -39.04 36.67 21.20
N GLU A 21 -39.48 35.43 21.43
CA GLU A 21 -39.22 34.70 22.66
C GLU A 21 -38.09 33.71 22.40
N LEU A 22 -36.96 33.89 23.07
CA LEU A 22 -35.83 32.97 22.99
C LEU A 22 -36.05 31.86 24.02
N VAL A 23 -36.06 30.61 23.57
CA VAL A 23 -36.11 29.44 24.46
C VAL A 23 -34.72 29.24 25.05
N GLU A 24 -34.65 29.19 26.38
CA GLU A 24 -33.43 28.95 27.15
C GLU A 24 -32.96 27.49 26.98
N PHE A 25 -31.64 27.30 26.82
CA PHE A 25 -31.04 25.96 26.78
C PHE A 25 -30.62 25.53 28.21
N PRO A 26 -31.28 24.53 28.82
CA PRO A 26 -30.88 24.01 30.12
C PRO A 26 -29.48 23.38 30.08
N TYR A 27 -28.58 23.81 30.98
CA TYR A 27 -27.18 23.35 30.97
C TYR A 27 -27.08 21.88 31.41
N PRO A 28 -26.36 21.03 30.65
CA PRO A 28 -26.18 19.66 31.06
C PRO A 28 -25.13 19.49 32.16
N PRO A 29 -25.12 18.34 32.87
CA PRO A 29 -24.00 17.93 33.72
C PRO A 29 -22.70 17.87 32.92
N ILE A 30 -21.55 17.99 33.58
CA ILE A 30 -20.24 17.84 32.92
C ILE A 30 -19.45 16.70 33.55
N LEU A 31 -18.50 16.12 32.79
CA LEU A 31 -17.59 15.08 33.26
C LEU A 31 -18.32 13.86 33.85
N VAL A 32 -19.36 13.38 33.16
CA VAL A 32 -20.02 12.12 33.51
C VAL A 32 -19.02 10.98 33.30
N HIS A 33 -18.79 10.17 34.34
CA HIS A 33 -17.85 9.05 34.34
C HIS A 33 -18.45 7.87 35.09
N ALA A 34 -18.24 6.66 34.56
CA ALA A 34 -18.70 5.42 35.15
C ALA A 34 -17.51 4.51 35.48
N GLU A 35 -17.48 3.99 36.70
CA GLU A 35 -16.45 3.08 37.22
C GLU A 35 -17.11 1.82 37.78
N GLU A 36 -16.70 0.64 37.29
CA GLU A 36 -17.12 -0.62 37.88
C GLU A 36 -16.40 -0.85 39.22
N ILE A 37 -17.17 -0.91 40.31
CA ILE A 37 -16.62 -1.08 41.66
C ILE A 37 -16.61 -2.56 42.06
N THR A 38 -17.58 -3.32 41.54
CA THR A 38 -17.72 -4.78 41.71
C THR A 38 -18.51 -5.33 40.53
N ASP A 39 -18.44 -6.63 40.26
CA ASP A 39 -19.22 -7.32 39.21
C ASP A 39 -20.75 -7.11 39.27
N ASN A 40 -21.27 -6.54 40.38
CA ASN A 40 -22.68 -6.25 40.55
C ASN A 40 -23.05 -4.76 40.58
N ASN A 41 -22.08 -3.84 40.66
CA ASN A 41 -22.31 -2.42 40.93
C ASN A 41 -21.37 -1.50 40.13
N VAL A 42 -21.93 -0.44 39.54
CA VAL A 42 -21.19 0.63 38.86
C VAL A 42 -21.47 1.97 39.57
N LEU A 43 -20.42 2.73 39.85
CA LEU A 43 -20.51 4.09 40.36
C LEU A 43 -20.43 5.08 39.20
N ILE A 44 -21.45 5.93 39.08
CA ILE A 44 -21.52 7.02 38.12
C ILE A 44 -21.29 8.33 38.88
N THR A 45 -20.38 9.16 38.39
CA THR A 45 -20.05 10.48 38.96
C THR A 45 -20.11 11.55 37.89
N TRP A 46 -20.45 12.77 38.27
CA TRP A 46 -20.42 13.94 37.39
C TRP A 46 -20.14 15.19 38.21
N HIS A 47 -19.93 16.31 37.53
CA HIS A 47 -19.99 17.61 38.15
C HIS A 47 -21.30 18.30 37.81
N SER A 48 -21.79 19.12 38.75
CA SER A 48 -22.94 19.97 38.51
C SER A 48 -22.71 20.85 37.28
N PRO A 49 -23.79 21.21 36.54
CA PRO A 49 -23.70 22.14 35.43
C PRO A 49 -22.93 23.40 35.84
N ALA A 50 -21.83 23.69 35.15
CA ALA A 50 -20.97 24.83 35.46
C ALA A 50 -21.17 25.91 34.41
N PHE A 51 -21.71 27.06 34.82
CA PHE A 51 -21.77 28.28 34.01
C PHE A 51 -20.52 29.11 34.27
N ALA A 52 -19.71 29.31 33.23
CA ALA A 52 -18.82 30.46 33.12
C ALA A 52 -18.81 30.85 31.64
N PRO A 53 -19.71 31.74 31.19
CA PRO A 53 -19.66 32.28 29.84
C PRO A 53 -18.31 32.99 29.71
N PHE A 54 -17.77 32.95 28.51
CA PHE A 54 -16.62 33.77 28.21
C PHE A 54 -17.03 35.24 28.38
N GLU A 55 -16.38 35.93 29.31
CA GLU A 55 -16.59 37.35 29.56
C GLU A 55 -15.56 38.14 28.74
N PRO A 56 -15.97 38.89 27.69
CA PRO A 56 -15.04 39.64 26.88
C PRO A 56 -14.38 40.76 27.70
N VAL A 57 -13.09 40.99 27.46
CA VAL A 57 -12.37 42.13 28.04
C VAL A 57 -12.33 43.23 26.98
N PHE A 58 -12.67 44.45 27.37
CA PHE A 58 -12.48 45.63 26.55
C PHE A 58 -11.94 46.77 27.40
N GLU A 59 -10.83 47.37 26.97
CA GLU A 59 -10.18 48.47 27.67
C GLU A 59 -9.67 49.53 26.69
N THR A 60 -10.19 50.76 26.83
CA THR A 60 -9.78 51.94 26.04
C THR A 60 -8.79 52.84 26.78
N PHE A 61 -8.51 52.56 28.05
CA PHE A 61 -7.68 53.38 28.94
C PHE A 61 -8.14 54.83 29.14
N ASP A 62 -9.30 55.22 28.61
CA ASP A 62 -9.89 56.56 28.73
C ASP A 62 -10.07 57.03 30.18
N ALA A 63 -10.41 56.07 31.05
CA ALA A 63 -10.61 56.28 32.47
C ALA A 63 -9.33 56.07 33.31
N GLY A 64 -8.19 55.82 32.67
CA GLY A 64 -6.95 55.36 33.32
C GLY A 64 -6.79 53.84 33.25
N ILE A 65 -5.59 53.34 33.59
CA ILE A 65 -5.34 51.90 33.72
C ILE A 65 -6.19 51.36 34.89
N PRO A 66 -7.15 50.45 34.65
CA PRO A 66 -8.04 49.97 35.70
C PRO A 66 -7.32 49.12 36.74
N SER A 67 -7.90 49.00 37.94
CA SER A 67 -7.36 48.15 39.01
C SER A 67 -7.41 46.65 38.71
N THR A 68 -8.15 46.24 37.68
CA THR A 68 -8.21 44.85 37.20
C THR A 68 -6.99 44.51 36.31
N TRP A 69 -6.31 45.53 35.78
CA TRP A 69 -5.04 45.40 35.08
C TRP A 69 -3.88 45.53 36.07
N THR A 70 -2.80 44.79 35.82
CA THR A 70 -1.63 44.79 36.70
C THR A 70 -0.41 45.33 35.97
N VAL A 71 0.22 46.38 36.51
CA VAL A 71 1.51 46.89 36.04
C VAL A 71 2.62 46.28 36.89
N VAL A 72 3.62 45.68 36.25
CA VAL A 72 4.79 45.10 36.90
C VAL A 72 6.05 45.80 36.40
N VAL A 73 6.82 46.31 37.37
CA VAL A 73 8.11 46.96 37.14
C VAL A 73 9.23 45.93 37.28
N GLY A 74 9.81 45.50 36.17
CA GLY A 74 10.97 44.61 36.13
C GLY A 74 12.30 45.37 36.00
N GLY A 75 12.25 46.66 35.66
CA GLY A 75 13.38 47.55 35.51
C GLY A 75 14.04 48.02 36.81
N ASN A 76 14.96 48.97 36.68
CA ASN A 76 15.66 49.61 37.82
C ASN A 76 15.13 51.02 38.18
N THR A 77 14.10 51.49 37.45
CA THR A 77 13.44 52.78 37.67
C THR A 77 12.00 52.58 38.15
N ALA A 78 11.36 53.67 38.60
CA ALA A 78 9.93 53.68 38.92
C ALA A 78 9.06 54.06 37.71
N ASP A 79 9.67 54.49 36.61
CA ASP A 79 8.99 54.76 35.34
C ASP A 79 8.50 53.43 34.75
N THR A 80 7.24 53.38 34.33
CA THR A 80 6.58 52.14 33.87
C THR A 80 5.37 52.48 33.02
N TRP A 81 4.47 51.52 32.76
CA TRP A 81 3.20 51.78 32.10
C TRP A 81 2.32 52.75 32.90
N TYR A 82 1.86 53.82 32.25
CA TYR A 82 0.92 54.79 32.80
C TYR A 82 -0.11 55.20 31.75
N MET A 83 -1.22 55.84 32.18
CA MET A 83 -2.16 56.44 31.24
C MET A 83 -1.71 57.86 30.88
N GLU A 84 -1.63 58.14 29.58
CA GLU A 84 -1.33 59.46 29.05
C GLU A 84 -2.54 60.05 28.31
N THR A 85 -2.65 61.37 28.36
CA THR A 85 -3.68 62.16 27.70
C THR A 85 -3.13 62.79 26.41
N PRO A 86 -3.98 63.04 25.39
CA PRO A 86 -3.53 63.73 24.17
C PRO A 86 -2.84 65.08 24.47
N ALA A 87 -3.37 65.84 25.43
CA ALA A 87 -2.82 67.14 25.81
C ALA A 87 -1.47 67.04 26.52
N GLY A 88 -1.27 65.96 27.31
CA GLY A 88 -0.08 65.70 28.10
C GLY A 88 1.03 64.97 27.34
N ASN A 89 0.74 64.39 26.17
CA ASN A 89 1.69 63.59 25.37
C ASN A 89 3.08 64.26 25.24
N PRO A 90 4.14 63.63 25.81
CA PRO A 90 5.47 64.23 25.92
C PRO A 90 6.20 64.35 24.58
N GLN A 91 5.80 63.53 23.60
CA GLN A 91 6.41 63.47 22.27
C GLN A 91 5.83 64.54 21.35
N THR A 92 4.51 64.71 21.35
CA THR A 92 3.81 65.74 20.55
C THR A 92 2.48 66.10 21.19
N SER A 93 2.37 67.31 21.74
CA SER A 93 1.12 67.78 22.37
C SER A 93 -0.05 67.74 21.38
N GLY A 94 -1.14 67.09 21.79
CA GLY A 94 -2.34 66.84 21.00
C GLY A 94 -2.33 65.53 20.22
N ALA A 95 -1.27 64.73 20.28
CA ALA A 95 -1.19 63.44 19.59
C ALA A 95 -1.71 62.29 20.48
N SER A 96 -2.45 61.37 19.86
CA SER A 96 -3.05 60.17 20.45
C SER A 96 -3.27 59.13 19.36
N LEU A 97 -3.72 57.92 19.72
CA LEU A 97 -3.98 56.85 18.74
C LEU A 97 -5.30 57.08 17.99
N ASP A 98 -6.35 57.55 18.67
CA ASP A 98 -7.67 57.79 18.06
C ASP A 98 -8.34 59.13 18.47
N GLY A 99 -7.77 59.83 19.44
CA GLY A 99 -8.28 61.12 19.93
C GLY A 99 -8.49 61.17 21.44
N THR A 100 -8.34 60.03 22.13
CA THR A 100 -8.59 59.90 23.55
C THR A 100 -7.33 59.47 24.33
N ASN A 101 -7.48 59.08 25.60
CA ASN A 101 -6.34 58.75 26.45
C ASN A 101 -5.89 57.31 26.17
N PHE A 102 -4.61 56.99 26.38
CA PHE A 102 -4.05 55.68 26.01
C PHE A 102 -3.05 55.19 27.07
N ALA A 103 -2.75 53.89 27.08
CA ALA A 103 -1.67 53.32 27.89
C ALA A 103 -0.31 53.58 27.22
N TYR A 104 0.69 53.96 28.02
CA TYR A 104 1.97 54.46 27.52
C TYR A 104 3.14 54.05 28.40
N VAL A 105 4.28 53.74 27.78
CA VAL A 105 5.57 53.51 28.44
C VAL A 105 6.67 54.16 27.62
N ASP A 106 7.57 54.93 28.26
CA ASP A 106 8.57 55.76 27.57
C ASP A 106 9.95 55.70 28.24
N SER A 107 10.90 55.07 27.57
CA SER A 107 12.30 54.97 28.00
C SER A 107 13.08 56.26 27.77
N ASP A 108 12.65 57.09 26.80
CA ASP A 108 13.28 58.39 26.57
C ASP A 108 13.05 59.31 27.76
N GLU A 109 11.82 59.29 28.28
CA GLU A 109 11.43 60.07 29.46
C GLU A 109 12.09 59.57 30.75
N ALA A 110 12.23 58.25 30.92
CA ALA A 110 12.92 57.63 32.07
C ALA A 110 14.42 57.98 32.15
N GLY A 111 15.03 58.30 31.00
CA GLY A 111 16.38 58.82 30.88
C GLY A 111 17.49 57.76 30.81
N ILE A 112 18.69 58.21 30.46
CA ILE A 112 19.81 57.35 29.98
C ILE A 112 20.36 56.31 30.98
N SER A 113 20.00 56.35 32.26
CA SER A 113 20.41 55.37 33.27
C SER A 113 19.30 54.38 33.65
N ALA A 114 18.09 54.57 33.13
CA ALA A 114 16.98 53.65 33.32
C ALA A 114 17.22 52.38 32.49
N ASN A 115 16.90 51.24 33.09
CA ASN A 115 16.70 49.96 32.42
C ASN A 115 15.24 49.60 32.64
N MET A 116 14.47 49.55 31.56
CA MET A 116 13.04 49.28 31.57
C MET A 116 12.75 47.87 31.07
N ASP A 117 12.05 47.11 31.89
CA ASP A 117 11.57 45.76 31.62
C ASP A 117 10.16 45.66 32.19
N GLU A 118 9.21 46.22 31.45
CA GLU A 118 7.91 46.64 31.97
C GLU A 118 6.79 45.80 31.39
N MET A 119 5.93 45.28 32.26
CA MET A 119 4.80 44.46 31.85
C MET A 119 3.46 45.08 32.26
N LEU A 120 2.51 45.08 31.34
CA LEU A 120 1.11 45.41 31.58
C LEU A 120 0.27 44.15 31.33
N TYR A 121 -0.35 43.61 32.38
CA TYR A 121 -1.18 42.41 32.35
C TYR A 121 -2.66 42.77 32.29
N SER A 122 -3.40 42.11 31.40
CA SER A 122 -4.86 42.08 31.43
C SER A 122 -5.37 41.35 32.69
N PRO A 123 -6.67 41.45 33.02
CA PRO A 123 -7.31 40.50 33.91
C PRO A 123 -7.19 39.07 33.35
N VAL A 124 -7.31 38.06 34.23
CA VAL A 124 -7.46 36.66 33.82
C VAL A 124 -8.88 36.45 33.30
N VAL A 125 -9.01 35.76 32.17
CA VAL A 125 -10.27 35.44 31.49
C VAL A 125 -10.37 33.92 31.35
N ASN A 126 -11.54 33.36 31.68
CA ASN A 126 -11.79 31.94 31.43
C ASN A 126 -12.26 31.75 29.98
N ALA A 127 -11.37 31.21 29.14
CA ALA A 127 -11.65 30.89 27.75
C ALA A 127 -11.73 29.37 27.49
N ALA A 128 -11.89 28.54 28.52
CA ALA A 128 -11.86 27.07 28.37
C ALA A 128 -13.00 26.51 27.49
N THR A 129 -14.07 27.28 27.30
CA THR A 129 -15.28 26.85 26.59
C THR A 129 -15.47 27.57 25.24
N THR A 130 -14.53 28.42 24.82
CA THR A 130 -14.64 29.18 23.57
C THR A 130 -14.18 28.38 22.35
N GLU A 131 -14.92 28.43 21.26
CA GLU A 131 -14.54 27.81 19.98
C GLU A 131 -13.58 28.67 19.14
N ALA A 132 -13.51 29.97 19.43
CA ALA A 132 -12.58 30.92 18.82
C ALA A 132 -12.16 31.97 19.86
N LEU A 133 -10.94 32.52 19.75
CA LEU A 133 -10.45 33.54 20.66
C LEU A 133 -9.51 34.52 19.95
N PHE A 134 -9.76 35.81 20.14
CA PHE A 134 -9.02 36.89 19.48
C PHE A 134 -8.54 37.94 20.48
N VAL A 135 -7.34 38.49 20.22
CA VAL A 135 -6.81 39.67 20.90
C VAL A 135 -6.66 40.79 19.88
N SER A 136 -7.33 41.93 20.09
CA SER A 136 -7.24 43.10 19.23
C SER A 136 -6.79 44.33 19.99
N PHE A 137 -6.01 45.22 19.36
CA PHE A 137 -5.59 46.48 19.97
C PHE A 137 -5.02 47.45 18.93
N ASP A 138 -4.99 48.73 19.26
CA ASP A 138 -4.28 49.76 18.49
C ASP A 138 -2.93 50.06 19.14
N GLN A 139 -1.89 50.25 18.34
CA GLN A 139 -0.57 50.60 18.86
C GLN A 139 0.18 51.66 18.07
N TYR A 140 1.10 52.33 18.78
CA TYR A 140 2.27 52.97 18.20
C TYR A 140 3.51 52.58 19.01
N TYR A 141 4.24 51.58 18.52
CA TYR A 141 5.54 51.20 19.05
C TYR A 141 6.63 51.93 18.27
N ARG A 142 7.36 52.82 18.94
CA ARG A 142 8.46 53.55 18.33
C ARG A 142 9.77 52.91 18.76
N HIS A 143 10.52 52.38 17.80
CA HIS A 143 11.69 51.56 18.07
C HIS A 143 13.00 52.33 17.96
N LEU A 144 13.87 52.21 18.96
CA LEU A 144 15.26 52.66 18.92
C LEU A 144 16.14 51.69 19.72
N GLY A 145 17.32 51.34 19.18
CA GLY A 145 18.28 50.47 19.86
C GLY A 145 18.34 49.08 19.24
N SER A 146 19.31 48.27 19.67
CA SER A 146 19.43 46.86 19.26
C SER A 146 19.13 45.98 20.47
N GLY A 147 18.21 45.03 20.32
CA GLY A 147 17.79 44.14 21.42
C GLY A 147 16.56 44.62 22.19
N THR A 148 16.03 45.79 21.84
CA THR A 148 14.77 46.34 22.38
C THR A 148 13.58 45.68 21.73
N PHE A 149 12.49 45.50 22.48
CA PHE A 149 11.27 44.95 21.91
C PHE A 149 10.00 45.45 22.60
N GLY A 150 8.89 45.34 21.87
CA GLY A 150 7.53 45.36 22.40
C GLY A 150 6.83 44.05 22.07
N LYS A 151 6.63 43.17 23.05
CA LYS A 151 6.00 41.87 22.86
C LYS A 151 4.57 41.85 23.35
N VAL A 152 3.72 41.10 22.67
CA VAL A 152 2.44 40.63 23.20
C VAL A 152 2.57 39.14 23.45
N GLU A 153 2.24 38.73 24.66
CA GLU A 153 2.35 37.35 25.09
C GLU A 153 1.04 36.91 25.73
N VAL A 154 0.67 35.65 25.51
CA VAL A 154 -0.54 35.03 26.06
C VAL A 154 -0.18 33.84 26.92
N TYR A 155 -0.93 33.60 27.99
CA TYR A 155 -0.75 32.45 28.86
C TYR A 155 -1.48 31.24 28.30
N ASP A 156 -0.77 30.15 28.01
CA ASP A 156 -1.32 28.90 27.46
C ASP A 156 -1.84 27.92 28.54
N GLY A 157 -1.83 28.34 29.82
CA GLY A 157 -2.14 27.52 30.98
C GLY A 157 -0.92 26.92 31.67
N THR A 158 0.28 27.00 31.07
CA THR A 158 1.55 26.56 31.66
C THR A 158 2.66 27.60 31.50
N ASN A 159 2.81 28.15 30.30
CA ASN A 159 3.87 29.08 29.90
C ASN A 159 3.30 30.35 29.25
N TRP A 160 4.13 31.38 29.21
CA TRP A 160 3.86 32.59 28.41
C TRP A 160 4.38 32.39 26.99
N VAL A 161 3.50 32.53 26.01
CA VAL A 161 3.78 32.36 24.59
C VAL A 161 3.78 33.71 23.89
N THR A 162 4.85 34.06 23.19
CA THR A 162 4.91 35.31 22.40
C THR A 162 4.08 35.18 21.12
N VAL A 163 3.02 35.99 20.99
CA VAL A 163 2.12 36.05 19.83
C VAL A 163 2.39 37.25 18.92
N LEU A 164 3.09 38.28 19.43
CA LEU A 164 3.62 39.39 18.64
C LEU A 164 4.96 39.84 19.21
N ASN A 165 5.93 40.19 18.35
CA ASN A 165 7.24 40.69 18.75
C ASN A 165 7.69 41.86 17.87
N GLN A 166 7.51 43.08 18.36
CA GLN A 166 7.94 44.29 17.68
C GLN A 166 9.42 44.57 17.92
N THR A 167 10.20 44.55 16.85
CA THR A 167 11.65 44.86 16.84
C THR A 167 11.98 46.00 15.86
N SER A 168 10.95 46.72 15.41
CA SER A 168 11.06 47.90 14.55
C SER A 168 9.84 48.80 14.77
N THR A 169 9.88 50.05 14.28
CA THR A 169 8.77 50.99 14.51
C THR A 169 7.49 50.49 13.83
N ALA A 170 6.38 50.44 14.57
CA ALA A 170 5.08 49.99 14.11
C ALA A 170 3.99 50.99 14.51
N GLY A 171 3.29 51.55 13.53
CA GLY A 171 2.25 52.57 13.71
C GLY A 171 2.78 54.00 13.73
N ALA A 172 1.87 54.96 13.84
CA ALA A 172 2.11 56.37 14.08
C ALA A 172 0.84 57.01 14.66
N TRP A 173 0.95 58.18 15.31
CA TRP A 173 -0.21 58.85 15.92
C TRP A 173 -1.42 59.05 14.99
N ASN A 174 -1.21 59.44 13.73
CA ASN A 174 -2.32 59.65 12.78
C ASN A 174 -2.72 58.38 11.99
N THR A 175 -1.98 57.29 12.17
CA THR A 175 -2.18 56.00 11.50
C THR A 175 -1.71 54.90 12.46
N PRO A 176 -2.45 54.67 13.56
CA PRO A 176 -2.08 53.65 14.53
C PRO A 176 -2.05 52.28 13.83
N ASN A 177 -1.16 51.41 14.31
CA ASN A 177 -1.11 50.05 13.82
C ASN A 177 -2.14 49.21 14.57
N HIS A 178 -3.28 48.95 13.94
CA HIS A 178 -4.27 48.02 14.47
C HIS A 178 -3.75 46.57 14.38
N GLN A 179 -3.93 45.79 15.43
CA GLN A 179 -3.57 44.38 15.51
C GLN A 179 -4.81 43.53 15.80
N MET A 180 -4.86 42.36 15.16
CA MET A 180 -5.87 41.34 15.34
C MET A 180 -5.17 39.99 15.34
N LEU A 181 -5.04 39.38 16.52
CA LEU A 181 -4.31 38.14 16.73
C LEU A 181 -5.31 37.01 17.02
N ASP A 182 -5.30 35.96 16.20
CA ASP A 182 -5.99 34.71 16.51
C ASP A 182 -5.15 33.93 17.52
N VAL A 183 -5.74 33.70 18.69
CA VAL A 183 -5.11 33.03 19.83
C VAL A 183 -5.92 31.82 20.27
N THR A 184 -6.82 31.33 19.41
CA THR A 184 -7.73 30.20 19.68
C THR A 184 -7.00 28.97 20.22
N ALA A 185 -5.81 28.68 19.67
CA ALA A 185 -4.99 27.54 20.10
C ALA A 185 -4.49 27.63 21.56
N TYR A 186 -4.60 28.78 22.21
CA TYR A 186 -4.13 29.03 23.57
C TYR A 186 -5.28 29.21 24.57
N ALA A 187 -6.53 29.02 24.15
CA ALA A 187 -7.71 29.19 25.01
C ALA A 187 -7.68 28.21 26.21
N ASN A 188 -7.81 28.74 27.44
CA ASN A 188 -7.79 27.95 28.67
C ASN A 188 -8.47 28.71 29.82
N GLN A 189 -8.61 28.06 30.98
CA GLN A 189 -9.31 28.60 32.15
C GLN A 189 -8.61 29.80 32.80
N GLU A 190 -7.29 29.93 32.62
CA GLU A 190 -6.45 30.98 33.19
C GLU A 190 -5.87 31.91 32.11
N PHE A 191 -6.53 32.01 30.94
CA PHE A 191 -6.05 32.80 29.82
C PHE A 191 -5.82 34.26 30.23
N GLN A 192 -4.65 34.80 29.88
CA GLN A 192 -4.26 36.16 30.23
C GLN A 192 -3.33 36.72 29.14
N VAL A 193 -3.43 38.02 28.86
CA VAL A 193 -2.57 38.73 27.91
C VAL A 193 -1.63 39.65 28.68
N ARG A 194 -0.37 39.72 28.26
CA ARG A 194 0.57 40.75 28.75
C ARG A 194 1.30 41.47 27.62
N PHE A 195 1.45 42.77 27.79
CA PHE A 195 2.25 43.63 26.94
C PHE A 195 3.59 43.89 27.62
N HIS A 196 4.68 43.50 26.96
CA HIS A 196 6.02 43.48 27.53
C HIS A 196 6.96 44.40 26.75
N TYR A 197 7.35 45.50 27.38
CA TYR A 197 8.29 46.48 26.84
C TYR A 197 9.67 46.27 27.45
N TYR A 198 10.71 46.14 26.61
CA TYR A 198 12.09 45.99 27.05
C TYR A 198 13.03 46.91 26.29
N ASP A 199 13.83 47.69 27.02
CA ASP A 199 14.76 48.68 26.46
C ASP A 199 16.21 48.19 26.34
N ALA A 200 16.48 46.91 26.65
CA ALA A 200 17.82 46.32 26.60
C ALA A 200 18.87 47.08 27.43
N SER A 201 18.46 47.70 28.55
CA SER A 201 19.32 48.57 29.37
C SER A 201 19.93 49.70 28.55
N SER A 202 19.18 50.21 27.57
CA SER A 202 19.62 51.25 26.64
C SER A 202 18.54 52.32 26.47
N TRP A 203 18.97 53.54 26.14
CA TRP A 203 18.06 54.64 25.84
C TRP A 203 17.26 54.32 24.57
N SER A 204 15.98 54.01 24.77
CA SER A 204 15.03 53.62 23.73
C SER A 204 13.89 54.63 23.67
N TRP A 205 12.91 54.44 22.78
CA TRP A 205 11.75 55.33 22.71
C TRP A 205 10.59 54.80 23.55
N PHE A 206 9.45 54.46 22.94
CA PHE A 206 8.20 54.28 23.68
C PHE A 206 7.26 53.28 23.01
N TRP A 207 6.24 52.89 23.77
CA TRP A 207 5.08 52.16 23.25
C TRP A 207 3.77 52.79 23.76
N ALA A 208 2.89 53.14 22.83
CA ALA A 208 1.50 53.51 23.10
C ALA A 208 0.56 52.36 22.71
N LEU A 209 -0.44 52.07 23.56
CA LEU A 209 -1.47 51.05 23.39
C LEU A 209 -2.87 51.62 23.68
N ASP A 210 -3.84 51.22 22.90
CA ASP A 210 -5.24 51.62 23.06
C ASP A 210 -6.20 50.54 22.54
N ASN A 211 -7.49 50.66 22.88
CA ASN A 211 -8.58 49.83 22.37
C ASN A 211 -8.31 48.32 22.46
N VAL A 212 -7.80 47.86 23.61
CA VAL A 212 -7.49 46.44 23.81
C VAL A 212 -8.78 45.65 24.02
N ALA A 213 -8.98 44.59 23.22
CA ALA A 213 -10.09 43.66 23.35
C ALA A 213 -9.63 42.21 23.37
N ILE A 214 -10.28 41.38 24.20
CA ILE A 214 -10.18 39.91 24.20
C ILE A 214 -11.59 39.38 23.97
N THR A 215 -11.85 38.72 22.84
CA THR A 215 -13.21 38.32 22.42
C THR A 215 -13.26 36.92 21.79
N ASP A 216 -14.38 36.22 21.94
CA ASP A 216 -14.66 34.90 21.36
C ASP A 216 -15.35 34.95 19.98
N ALA A 217 -15.80 36.13 19.56
CA ALA A 217 -16.46 36.32 18.29
C ALA A 217 -16.09 37.65 17.63
N VAL A 218 -16.11 37.64 16.29
CA VAL A 218 -15.87 38.82 15.45
C VAL A 218 -17.02 38.99 14.47
N THR A 219 -17.38 40.24 14.19
CA THR A 219 -18.32 40.59 13.15
C THR A 219 -17.74 40.21 11.78
N ARG A 220 -18.60 40.08 10.77
CA ARG A 220 -18.19 39.84 9.37
C ARG A 220 -17.24 40.91 8.81
N SER A 221 -17.14 42.07 9.45
CA SER A 221 -16.16 43.14 9.18
C SER A 221 -14.85 43.05 9.98
N GLY A 222 -14.65 41.99 10.77
CA GLY A 222 -13.45 41.79 11.59
C GLY A 222 -13.40 42.68 12.84
N GLN A 223 -14.54 43.19 13.30
CA GLN A 223 -14.63 43.96 14.55
C GLN A 223 -15.09 43.07 15.71
N PRO A 224 -14.59 43.25 16.94
CA PRO A 224 -15.01 42.46 18.10
C PRO A 224 -16.53 42.50 18.33
N VAL A 225 -17.14 41.36 18.69
CA VAL A 225 -18.58 41.28 19.05
C VAL A 225 -18.74 41.46 20.56
N LEU A 226 -19.63 42.36 20.96
CA LEU A 226 -19.99 42.59 22.37
C LEU A 226 -21.29 41.84 22.71
N THR A 227 -21.18 40.63 23.24
CA THR A 227 -22.32 39.94 23.87
C THR A 227 -22.06 39.85 25.37
N ASN A 228 -22.66 40.76 26.14
CA ASN A 228 -22.74 40.64 27.59
C ASN A 228 -23.94 39.75 27.92
N THR A 229 -23.74 38.43 27.96
CA THR A 229 -24.77 37.47 28.39
C THR A 229 -24.76 37.36 29.90
N GLU A 230 -25.65 38.10 30.59
CA GLU A 230 -25.97 37.77 31.99
C GLU A 230 -26.56 36.35 32.05
N ALA A 231 -26.12 35.57 33.03
CA ALA A 231 -26.63 34.23 33.31
C ALA A 231 -28.13 34.26 33.63
N PRO A 232 -28.97 33.42 33.03
CA PRO A 232 -30.30 33.17 33.57
C PRO A 232 -30.18 32.36 34.89
N GLU A 233 -30.79 32.87 35.96
CA GLU A 233 -30.88 32.20 37.27
C GLU A 233 -32.07 31.22 37.30
N ARG A 234 -31.94 30.02 36.72
CA ARG A 234 -32.88 28.91 36.98
C ARG A 234 -32.30 27.93 38.00
N ALA A 235 -33.13 27.50 38.96
CA ALA A 235 -32.69 26.63 40.04
C ALA A 235 -32.62 25.16 39.57
N LEU A 236 -31.45 24.55 39.71
CA LEU A 236 -31.26 23.11 39.48
C LEU A 236 -32.11 22.30 40.48
N PHE A 237 -32.94 21.40 39.96
CA PHE A 237 -33.86 20.56 40.72
C PHE A 237 -33.29 19.17 41.05
N GLY A 238 -32.49 18.58 40.17
CA GLY A 238 -31.89 17.25 40.37
C GLY A 238 -31.34 16.65 39.08
N TYR A 239 -31.11 15.34 39.07
CA TYR A 239 -30.58 14.61 37.93
C TYR A 239 -31.35 13.31 37.67
N GLU A 240 -31.61 13.01 36.40
CA GLU A 240 -32.07 11.69 35.94
C GLU A 240 -30.89 10.90 35.41
N VAL A 241 -30.80 9.63 35.79
CA VAL A 241 -29.72 8.72 35.39
C VAL A 241 -30.31 7.57 34.59
N TYR A 242 -29.70 7.31 33.44
CA TYR A 242 -30.07 6.28 32.49
C TYR A 242 -28.89 5.36 32.23
N ARG A 243 -29.16 4.13 31.80
CA ARG A 243 -28.18 3.22 31.20
C ARG A 243 -28.61 2.89 29.78
N THR A 244 -27.66 2.76 28.87
CA THR A 244 -27.88 2.28 27.51
C THR A 244 -26.71 1.40 27.10
N THR A 245 -26.92 0.56 26.09
CA THR A 245 -25.80 -0.04 25.34
C THR A 245 -25.01 1.07 24.66
N CYS A 246 -23.73 0.81 24.36
CA CYS A 246 -22.91 1.76 23.63
C CYS A 246 -23.34 1.91 22.15
N GLU A 247 -23.99 0.88 21.58
CA GLU A 247 -24.37 0.79 20.16
C GLU A 247 -25.77 1.33 19.81
N THR A 248 -26.83 0.96 20.55
CA THR A 248 -28.23 1.14 20.07
C THR A 248 -28.95 2.35 20.68
N GLY A 249 -28.45 2.88 21.80
CA GLY A 249 -28.92 4.15 22.37
C GLY A 249 -30.27 4.12 23.11
N GLU A 250 -30.89 2.95 23.32
CA GLU A 250 -32.13 2.87 24.11
C GLU A 250 -31.88 3.15 25.60
N LEU A 251 -32.40 4.29 26.08
CA LEU A 251 -32.22 4.74 27.47
C LEU A 251 -33.13 3.96 28.43
N GLN A 252 -32.53 3.13 29.27
CA GLN A 252 -33.17 2.54 30.45
C GLN A 252 -33.04 3.49 31.63
N PHE A 253 -34.16 4.04 32.11
CA PHE A 253 -34.18 4.86 33.32
C PHE A 253 -33.80 4.03 34.56
N LEU A 254 -32.83 4.52 35.33
CA LEU A 254 -32.36 3.88 36.57
C LEU A 254 -32.87 4.60 37.82
N GLY A 255 -32.97 5.93 37.78
CA GLY A 255 -33.46 6.71 38.92
C GLY A 255 -33.18 8.20 38.83
N LEU A 256 -33.71 8.91 39.83
CA LEU A 256 -33.49 10.34 40.05
C LEU A 256 -32.64 10.53 41.32
N THR A 257 -31.70 11.46 41.29
CA THR A 257 -30.87 11.83 42.44
C THR A 257 -30.67 13.34 42.55
N LEU A 258 -30.37 13.82 43.76
CA LEU A 258 -29.97 15.20 44.02
C LEU A 258 -28.45 15.34 44.18
N ASP A 259 -27.76 14.22 44.34
CA ASP A 259 -26.31 14.16 44.48
C ASP A 259 -25.65 14.10 43.10
N THR A 260 -24.36 14.41 43.03
CA THR A 260 -23.56 14.31 41.79
C THR A 260 -22.92 12.93 41.60
N LEU A 261 -23.52 11.92 42.21
CA LEU A 261 -23.12 10.53 42.11
C LEU A 261 -24.35 9.62 42.16
N PHE A 262 -24.26 8.47 41.51
CA PHE A 262 -25.31 7.45 41.46
C PHE A 262 -24.69 6.05 41.41
N ASN A 263 -25.27 5.09 42.11
CA ASN A 263 -24.78 3.71 42.11
C ASN A 263 -25.81 2.78 41.43
N ASP A 264 -25.45 2.26 40.26
CA ASP A 264 -26.24 1.26 39.54
C ASP A 264 -26.00 -0.12 40.14
N ASN A 265 -26.87 -0.53 41.07
CA ASN A 265 -26.84 -1.86 41.70
C ASN A 265 -27.55 -2.94 40.87
N THR A 266 -27.91 -2.65 39.61
CA THR A 266 -28.53 -3.63 38.72
C THR A 266 -27.54 -4.26 37.75
N TRP A 267 -26.28 -3.79 37.76
CA TRP A 267 -25.20 -4.19 36.84
C TRP A 267 -24.96 -5.71 36.79
N GLY A 268 -25.05 -6.40 37.93
CA GLY A 268 -24.82 -7.84 37.98
C GLY A 268 -25.86 -8.71 37.28
N ALA A 269 -27.03 -8.16 36.96
CA ALA A 269 -28.11 -8.85 36.25
C ALA A 269 -28.21 -8.44 34.77
N VAL A 270 -27.26 -7.62 34.30
CA VAL A 270 -27.20 -7.16 32.91
C VAL A 270 -26.56 -8.24 32.06
N GLU A 271 -27.09 -8.44 30.86
CA GLU A 271 -26.51 -9.33 29.85
C GLU A 271 -25.12 -8.86 29.42
N SER A 272 -24.33 -9.74 28.81
CA SER A 272 -23.02 -9.35 28.31
C SER A 272 -23.14 -8.29 27.22
N GLY A 273 -22.27 -7.28 27.25
CA GLY A 273 -22.28 -6.18 26.29
C GLY A 273 -21.50 -4.97 26.80
N MET A 274 -21.46 -3.92 25.99
CA MET A 274 -20.89 -2.63 26.38
C MET A 274 -21.97 -1.64 26.79
N TYR A 275 -21.79 -1.00 27.93
CA TYR A 275 -22.79 -0.09 28.50
C TYR A 275 -22.19 1.26 28.87
N LYS A 276 -23.01 2.31 28.72
CA LYS A 276 -22.72 3.67 29.19
C LYS A 276 -23.91 4.24 29.93
N TRP A 277 -23.68 5.26 30.75
CA TRP A 277 -24.70 5.90 31.56
C TRP A 277 -24.91 7.34 31.09
N GLY A 278 -26.16 7.72 30.92
CA GLY A 278 -26.57 9.08 30.57
C GLY A 278 -27.08 9.82 31.81
N VAL A 279 -26.64 11.06 32.01
CA VAL A 279 -27.14 11.92 33.08
C VAL A 279 -27.77 13.17 32.47
N VAL A 280 -28.98 13.47 32.91
CA VAL A 280 -29.76 14.65 32.52
C VAL A 280 -29.93 15.54 33.75
N ALA A 281 -29.60 16.83 33.64
CA ALA A 281 -29.89 17.81 34.67
C ALA A 281 -31.34 18.30 34.52
N LEU A 282 -32.09 18.29 35.60
CA LEU A 282 -33.46 18.80 35.66
C LEU A 282 -33.45 20.21 36.26
N TYR A 283 -34.02 21.16 35.54
CA TYR A 283 -34.29 22.52 36.04
C TYR A 283 -35.77 22.65 36.40
N ASP A 284 -36.14 23.78 37.01
CA ASP A 284 -37.53 24.11 37.28
C ASP A 284 -38.41 24.11 36.01
N GLU A 285 -39.73 23.92 36.21
CA GLU A 285 -40.74 23.90 35.14
C GLU A 285 -40.59 22.75 34.12
N ASP A 286 -40.08 21.58 34.54
CA ASP A 286 -39.89 20.39 33.70
C ASP A 286 -39.00 20.66 32.47
N ASN A 287 -37.88 21.38 32.67
CA ASN A 287 -36.93 21.71 31.62
C ASN A 287 -35.64 20.86 31.73
N PRO A 288 -35.59 19.65 31.11
CA PRO A 288 -34.41 18.79 31.14
C PRO A 288 -33.30 19.30 30.22
N SER A 289 -32.05 19.16 30.65
CA SER A 289 -30.89 19.33 29.77
C SER A 289 -30.80 18.25 28.70
N GLU A 290 -29.89 18.44 27.75
CA GLU A 290 -29.40 17.33 26.94
C GLU A 290 -28.78 16.24 27.83
N THR A 291 -28.76 14.99 27.34
CA THR A 291 -28.14 13.87 28.05
C THR A 291 -26.62 13.89 27.85
N VAL A 292 -25.86 13.80 28.93
CA VAL A 292 -24.39 13.63 28.85
C VAL A 292 -24.03 12.22 29.26
N PHE A 293 -23.25 11.55 28.41
CA PHE A 293 -22.89 10.15 28.56
C PHE A 293 -21.52 9.97 29.22
N SER A 294 -21.39 8.89 29.99
CA SER A 294 -20.12 8.39 30.51
C SER A 294 -19.27 7.70 29.44
N ASN A 295 -18.06 7.27 29.82
CA ASN A 295 -17.33 6.19 29.16
C ASN A 295 -18.17 4.89 29.09
N CYS A 296 -17.80 4.01 28.15
CA CYS A 296 -18.31 2.65 28.08
C CYS A 296 -17.60 1.74 29.11
N LEU A 297 -18.31 0.75 29.64
CA LEU A 297 -17.81 -0.34 30.47
C LEU A 297 -18.24 -1.69 29.88
N ASP A 298 -17.36 -2.68 29.96
CA ASP A 298 -17.58 -4.04 29.47
C ASP A 298 -18.30 -4.90 30.51
N LYS A 299 -19.37 -5.59 30.12
CA LYS A 299 -19.99 -6.66 30.91
C LYS A 299 -19.73 -8.01 30.25
N ASP A 300 -19.00 -8.90 30.93
CA ASP A 300 -18.78 -10.30 30.52
C ASP A 300 -18.41 -10.46 29.03
N MET A 301 -17.55 -9.57 28.53
CA MET A 301 -17.15 -9.49 27.11
C MET A 301 -15.98 -10.43 26.75
N ILE A 302 -15.43 -11.18 27.70
CA ILE A 302 -14.34 -12.14 27.47
C ILE A 302 -14.89 -13.57 27.44
N THR A 303 -14.42 -14.36 26.49
CA THR A 303 -14.77 -15.76 26.28
C THR A 303 -13.56 -16.57 25.80
N THR A 304 -13.76 -17.84 25.48
CA THR A 304 -12.71 -18.75 25.01
C THR A 304 -13.00 -19.21 23.59
N VAL A 305 -12.01 -19.18 22.70
CA VAL A 305 -12.13 -19.71 21.33
C VAL A 305 -11.02 -20.71 21.09
N SER A 306 -11.36 -21.86 20.50
CA SER A 306 -10.40 -22.88 20.10
C SER A 306 -10.56 -23.28 18.65
N VAL A 307 -9.46 -23.67 18.02
CA VAL A 307 -9.40 -24.14 16.64
C VAL A 307 -8.68 -25.48 16.60
N THR A 308 -9.16 -26.38 15.75
CA THR A 308 -8.50 -27.65 15.42
C THR A 308 -8.49 -27.82 13.90
N VAL A 309 -7.31 -27.99 13.32
CA VAL A 309 -7.12 -28.16 11.88
C VAL A 309 -6.58 -29.56 11.57
N THR A 310 -7.14 -30.18 10.54
CA THR A 310 -6.66 -31.43 9.93
C THR A 310 -6.57 -31.25 8.42
N THR A 311 -5.81 -32.09 7.73
CA THR A 311 -5.67 -32.08 6.27
C THR A 311 -6.35 -33.32 5.66
N ASN A 312 -6.88 -33.19 4.44
CA ASN A 312 -7.48 -34.33 3.73
C ASN A 312 -6.44 -35.35 3.22
N SER A 313 -5.20 -34.92 3.01
CA SER A 313 -4.05 -35.75 2.61
C SER A 313 -3.45 -36.53 3.79
N GLY A 314 -3.65 -36.06 5.03
CA GLY A 314 -3.01 -36.59 6.23
C GLY A 314 -1.66 -35.94 6.55
N ASP A 315 -1.26 -34.93 5.78
CA ASP A 315 -0.08 -34.09 6.04
C ASP A 315 -0.21 -33.34 7.36
N SER A 316 0.92 -32.99 7.98
CA SER A 316 0.94 -32.26 9.25
C SER A 316 0.21 -30.91 9.13
N PRO A 317 -0.70 -30.57 10.05
CA PRO A 317 -1.34 -29.25 10.10
C PRO A 317 -0.41 -28.14 10.62
N GLU A 318 0.82 -28.47 11.04
CA GLU A 318 1.83 -27.51 11.50
C GLU A 318 2.05 -26.39 10.47
N GLY A 319 2.23 -25.17 10.96
CA GLY A 319 2.46 -23.99 10.12
C GLY A 319 1.20 -23.36 9.52
N THR A 320 0.00 -23.92 9.77
CA THR A 320 -1.27 -23.27 9.39
C THR A 320 -1.41 -21.95 10.13
N ASN A 321 -1.63 -20.86 9.40
CA ASN A 321 -1.92 -19.54 9.98
C ASN A 321 -3.42 -19.39 10.19
N VAL A 322 -3.83 -19.02 11.40
CA VAL A 322 -5.22 -18.72 11.73
C VAL A 322 -5.30 -17.28 12.20
N LEU A 323 -6.27 -16.52 11.68
CA LEU A 323 -6.51 -15.13 11.97
C LEU A 323 -8.01 -14.87 12.19
N PHE A 324 -8.34 -14.19 13.28
CA PHE A 324 -9.65 -13.60 13.54
C PHE A 324 -9.48 -12.09 13.60
N THR A 325 -10.24 -11.35 12.79
CA THR A 325 -10.23 -9.88 12.75
C THR A 325 -11.57 -9.38 13.22
N ASN A 326 -11.61 -8.61 14.32
CA ASN A 326 -12.86 -8.07 14.85
C ASN A 326 -13.43 -7.00 13.90
N THR A 327 -14.69 -7.14 13.50
CA THR A 327 -15.39 -6.19 12.63
C THR A 327 -16.45 -5.38 13.36
N SER A 328 -16.90 -5.82 14.55
CA SER A 328 -17.89 -5.10 15.36
C SER A 328 -17.33 -3.86 16.09
N GLU A 329 -16.04 -3.84 16.40
CA GLU A 329 -15.34 -2.79 17.15
C GLU A 329 -14.00 -2.43 16.48
N PRO A 330 -14.00 -1.91 15.24
CA PRO A 330 -12.79 -1.68 14.45
C PRO A 330 -11.81 -0.69 15.10
N ASP A 331 -12.30 0.26 15.90
CA ASP A 331 -11.49 1.25 16.62
C ASP A 331 -10.55 0.61 17.67
N LEU A 332 -10.82 -0.63 18.09
CA LEU A 332 -9.95 -1.37 19.02
C LEU A 332 -8.84 -2.15 18.31
N GLU A 333 -8.87 -2.25 16.99
CA GLU A 333 -7.88 -2.96 16.16
C GLU A 333 -7.61 -4.40 16.65
N LEU A 334 -8.65 -5.10 17.10
CA LEU A 334 -8.51 -6.42 17.72
C LEU A 334 -8.33 -7.51 16.66
N THR A 335 -7.15 -8.14 16.69
CA THR A 335 -6.83 -9.34 15.90
C THR A 335 -6.33 -10.47 16.79
N TYR A 336 -6.81 -11.67 16.57
CA TYR A 336 -6.31 -12.89 17.21
C TYR A 336 -5.67 -13.78 16.15
N SER A 337 -4.36 -13.96 16.23
CA SER A 337 -3.61 -14.79 15.30
C SER A 337 -2.86 -15.91 16.00
N ALA A 338 -2.77 -17.08 15.36
CA ALA A 338 -1.95 -18.19 15.83
C ALA A 338 -1.37 -18.96 14.63
N GLN A 339 -0.16 -19.48 14.79
CA GLN A 339 0.39 -20.50 13.91
C GLN A 339 0.28 -21.85 14.63
N LEU A 340 -0.33 -22.84 13.99
CA LEU A 340 -0.60 -24.14 14.60
C LEU A 340 0.67 -25.01 14.64
N ASP A 341 0.78 -25.82 15.69
CA ASP A 341 1.83 -26.86 15.81
C ASP A 341 1.40 -28.18 15.14
N GLU A 342 2.20 -29.24 15.26
CA GLU A 342 1.90 -30.59 14.73
C GLU A 342 0.54 -31.15 15.18
N THR A 343 -0.01 -30.69 16.31
CA THR A 343 -1.31 -31.14 16.79
C THR A 343 -2.48 -30.50 16.05
N GLY A 344 -2.23 -29.38 15.35
CA GLY A 344 -3.25 -28.60 14.66
C GLY A 344 -4.20 -27.89 15.61
N TYR A 345 -3.89 -27.77 16.91
CA TYR A 345 -4.79 -27.21 17.92
C TYR A 345 -4.25 -25.92 18.52
N PHE A 346 -5.12 -24.91 18.68
CA PHE A 346 -4.82 -23.72 19.46
C PHE A 346 -6.07 -23.23 20.20
N ALA A 347 -5.90 -22.61 21.38
CA ALA A 347 -6.99 -22.00 22.14
C ALA A 347 -6.58 -20.67 22.75
N TRP A 348 -7.43 -19.66 22.54
CA TRP A 348 -7.38 -18.38 23.24
C TRP A 348 -8.30 -18.44 24.46
N GLU A 349 -7.71 -18.30 25.66
CA GLU A 349 -8.44 -18.28 26.93
C GLU A 349 -9.06 -16.90 27.23
N GLU A 350 -8.53 -15.84 26.60
CA GLU A 350 -9.04 -14.47 26.69
C GLU A 350 -9.34 -13.94 25.28
N PHE A 351 -10.56 -14.19 24.82
CA PHE A 351 -11.04 -13.79 23.50
C PHE A 351 -12.24 -12.86 23.65
N ARG A 352 -12.20 -11.67 23.04
CA ARG A 352 -13.29 -10.70 23.16
C ARG A 352 -14.48 -11.14 22.31
N LYS A 353 -15.69 -11.15 22.87
CA LYS A 353 -16.93 -11.38 22.12
C LYS A 353 -17.14 -10.28 21.08
N GLY A 354 -17.72 -10.63 19.95
CA GLY A 354 -17.94 -9.67 18.86
C GLY A 354 -18.18 -10.38 17.52
N VAL A 355 -18.22 -9.60 16.45
CA VAL A 355 -18.30 -10.12 15.08
C VAL A 355 -16.89 -10.17 14.50
N TYR A 356 -16.55 -11.26 13.82
CA TYR A 356 -15.21 -11.52 13.31
C TYR A 356 -15.22 -12.03 11.87
N ASP A 357 -14.26 -11.53 11.09
CA ASP A 357 -13.79 -12.20 9.88
C ASP A 357 -12.70 -13.21 10.27
N ILE A 358 -12.87 -14.45 9.83
CA ILE A 358 -12.02 -15.59 10.19
C ILE A 358 -11.33 -16.08 8.92
N HIS A 359 -10.01 -16.17 8.98
CA HIS A 359 -9.16 -16.71 7.93
C HIS A 359 -8.28 -17.82 8.49
N ALA A 360 -8.23 -18.98 7.83
CA ALA A 360 -7.23 -20.00 8.12
C ALA A 360 -6.60 -20.51 6.83
N GLU A 361 -5.28 -20.42 6.74
CA GLU A 361 -4.54 -20.76 5.53
C GLU A 361 -3.37 -21.70 5.83
N LYS A 362 -3.17 -22.63 4.90
CA LYS A 362 -1.97 -23.46 4.80
C LYS A 362 -1.61 -23.52 3.33
N LEU A 363 -0.38 -23.15 3.00
CA LEU A 363 0.10 -23.18 1.61
C LEU A 363 -0.10 -24.58 1.01
N GLY A 364 -0.65 -24.63 -0.21
CA GLY A 364 -1.01 -25.88 -0.89
C GLY A 364 -2.40 -26.43 -0.55
N PHE A 365 -3.15 -25.77 0.33
CA PHE A 365 -4.53 -26.14 0.69
C PHE A 365 -5.49 -24.97 0.43
N ALA A 366 -6.76 -25.29 0.21
CA ALA A 366 -7.82 -24.29 0.15
C ALA A 366 -7.97 -23.62 1.53
N ALA A 367 -7.97 -22.28 1.54
CA ALA A 367 -8.16 -21.51 2.76
C ALA A 367 -9.60 -21.62 3.28
N VAL A 368 -9.75 -21.45 4.59
CA VAL A 368 -11.06 -21.24 5.24
C VAL A 368 -11.27 -19.75 5.40
N GLU A 369 -12.32 -19.23 4.78
CA GLU A 369 -12.74 -17.84 4.91
C GLU A 369 -14.19 -17.79 5.42
N ILE A 370 -14.41 -17.14 6.55
CA ILE A 370 -15.74 -16.94 7.15
C ILE A 370 -15.87 -15.46 7.50
N SER A 371 -16.77 -14.75 6.84
CA SER A 371 -17.03 -13.34 7.13
C SER A 371 -18.18 -13.16 8.11
N ASP A 372 -18.14 -12.07 8.88
CA ASP A 372 -19.20 -11.61 9.77
C ASP A 372 -19.70 -12.66 10.78
N TYR A 373 -18.80 -13.49 11.33
CA TYR A 373 -19.16 -14.51 12.31
C TYR A 373 -19.32 -13.93 13.72
N LEU A 374 -20.50 -14.08 14.31
CA LEU A 374 -20.77 -13.65 15.68
C LEU A 374 -20.25 -14.68 16.71
N ILE A 375 -19.36 -14.24 17.59
CA ILE A 375 -18.87 -14.99 18.75
C ILE A 375 -19.41 -14.32 20.02
N ASP A 376 -20.46 -14.90 20.62
CA ASP A 376 -21.12 -14.39 21.84
C ASP A 376 -20.85 -15.27 23.09
N GLY A 377 -20.08 -16.34 22.93
CA GLY A 377 -19.72 -17.30 23.97
C GLY A 377 -18.59 -18.24 23.56
N PRO A 378 -18.32 -19.30 24.36
CA PRO A 378 -17.23 -20.23 24.10
C PRO A 378 -17.42 -21.02 22.80
N GLU A 379 -16.44 -20.95 21.90
CA GLU A 379 -16.55 -21.51 20.55
C GLU A 379 -15.39 -22.48 20.24
N ALA A 380 -15.69 -23.54 19.47
CA ALA A 380 -14.71 -24.54 19.05
C ALA A 380 -14.86 -24.85 17.57
N PHE A 381 -13.89 -24.39 16.77
CA PHE A 381 -13.85 -24.63 15.33
C PHE A 381 -13.05 -25.89 15.02
N VAL A 382 -13.57 -26.71 14.10
CA VAL A 382 -12.88 -27.89 13.57
C VAL A 382 -12.90 -27.80 12.06
N TRP A 383 -11.73 -27.67 11.44
CA TRP A 383 -11.57 -27.52 10.01
C TRP A 383 -10.78 -28.67 9.40
N LEU A 384 -11.22 -29.11 8.22
CA LEU A 384 -10.48 -30.02 7.35
C LEU A 384 -10.04 -29.20 6.14
N LEU A 385 -8.74 -28.95 6.00
CA LEU A 385 -8.19 -28.27 4.84
C LEU A 385 -8.08 -29.27 3.67
N GLU A 386 -8.57 -28.85 2.51
CA GLU A 386 -8.52 -29.64 1.28
C GLU A 386 -7.29 -29.24 0.46
N GLU A 387 -6.42 -30.22 0.14
CA GLU A 387 -5.25 -29.98 -0.71
C GLU A 387 -5.69 -29.46 -2.09
N LEU A 388 -5.01 -28.43 -2.59
CA LEU A 388 -5.20 -27.90 -3.94
C LEU A 388 -4.49 -28.80 -4.95
N LEU A 389 -5.28 -29.48 -5.78
CA LEU A 389 -4.77 -30.36 -6.84
C LEU A 389 -4.51 -29.57 -8.13
N LEU A 390 -3.28 -29.66 -8.64
CA LEU A 390 -2.82 -28.85 -9.78
C LEU A 390 -3.57 -29.20 -11.09
N PRO A 391 -4.24 -28.23 -11.74
CA PRO A 391 -4.89 -28.44 -13.03
C PRO A 391 -3.87 -28.54 -14.16
N VAL A 392 -4.19 -29.29 -15.22
CA VAL A 392 -3.40 -29.30 -16.46
C VAL A 392 -3.19 -27.87 -16.97
N SER A 393 -2.04 -27.60 -17.60
CA SER A 393 -1.76 -26.30 -18.24
C SER A 393 -1.71 -26.43 -19.76
N ASP A 394 -1.77 -25.31 -20.46
CA ASP A 394 -1.59 -25.23 -21.92
C ASP A 394 -2.47 -26.20 -22.74
N LEU A 395 -3.71 -26.43 -22.30
CA LEU A 395 -4.67 -27.19 -23.10
C LEU A 395 -4.94 -26.43 -24.40
N TYR A 396 -4.56 -27.06 -25.50
CA TYR A 396 -4.79 -26.57 -26.84
C TYR A 396 -5.39 -27.68 -27.69
N VAL A 397 -6.41 -27.36 -28.48
CA VAL A 397 -7.04 -28.32 -29.39
C VAL A 397 -7.00 -27.80 -30.81
N THR A 398 -6.32 -28.55 -31.67
CA THR A 398 -6.27 -28.24 -33.11
C THR A 398 -7.67 -28.32 -33.74
N PRO A 399 -7.91 -27.63 -34.86
CA PRO A 399 -9.13 -27.76 -35.66
C PRO A 399 -9.48 -29.19 -36.12
N THR A 400 -8.57 -30.15 -36.03
CA THR A 400 -8.81 -31.57 -36.35
C THR A 400 -9.11 -32.42 -35.12
N GLY A 401 -9.27 -31.81 -33.94
CA GLY A 401 -9.61 -32.50 -32.69
C GLY A 401 -8.42 -33.18 -32.00
N PHE A 402 -7.19 -32.82 -32.37
CA PHE A 402 -6.00 -33.25 -31.63
C PHE A 402 -5.75 -32.28 -30.48
N ALA A 403 -5.95 -32.76 -29.25
CA ALA A 403 -5.73 -32.03 -28.02
C ALA A 403 -4.35 -32.35 -27.44
N THR A 404 -3.65 -31.31 -26.99
CA THR A 404 -2.40 -31.41 -26.24
C THR A 404 -2.51 -30.53 -25.01
N TRP A 405 -1.90 -30.95 -23.92
CA TRP A 405 -1.75 -30.16 -22.71
C TRP A 405 -0.37 -30.40 -22.13
N ARG A 406 0.02 -29.61 -21.14
CA ARG A 406 1.12 -29.92 -20.25
C ARG A 406 0.56 -30.51 -18.96
N ALA A 407 1.32 -31.43 -18.38
CA ALA A 407 1.04 -31.91 -17.04
C ALA A 407 0.84 -30.71 -16.13
N GLY A 408 -0.26 -30.71 -15.38
CA GLY A 408 -0.65 -29.57 -14.57
C GLY A 408 0.44 -29.16 -13.61
N GLY A 409 0.99 -27.96 -13.84
CA GLY A 409 2.07 -27.40 -13.05
C GLY A 409 3.22 -28.38 -12.81
N VAL A 410 4.11 -28.52 -13.79
CA VAL A 410 5.52 -28.74 -13.44
C VAL A 410 6.06 -27.35 -13.14
N ILE A 411 6.34 -27.01 -11.89
CA ILE A 411 7.46 -27.56 -11.14
C ILE A 411 6.98 -28.28 -9.86
N PRO A 412 6.73 -29.61 -9.83
CA PRO A 412 7.21 -30.35 -8.67
C PRO A 412 8.67 -29.96 -8.58
N PHE A 413 9.11 -29.56 -7.39
CA PHE A 413 10.53 -29.47 -7.12
C PHE A 413 11.21 -30.71 -7.74
N GLU A 414 11.95 -30.53 -8.83
CA GLU A 414 12.56 -31.64 -9.55
C GLU A 414 13.53 -32.28 -8.56
N PRO A 415 13.38 -33.57 -8.22
CA PRO A 415 14.25 -34.17 -7.23
C PRO A 415 15.71 -33.95 -7.61
N PHE A 416 16.39 -33.13 -6.80
CA PHE A 416 17.79 -32.83 -7.04
C PHE A 416 18.60 -34.01 -6.57
N ILE A 417 19.22 -34.73 -7.52
CA ILE A 417 20.08 -35.88 -7.24
C ILE A 417 21.48 -35.56 -7.75
N GLU A 418 22.47 -35.66 -6.87
CA GLU A 418 23.87 -35.47 -7.21
C GLU A 418 24.71 -36.62 -6.63
N ASP A 419 25.41 -37.31 -7.53
CA ASP A 419 26.36 -38.40 -7.24
C ASP A 419 27.79 -38.06 -7.70
N PHE A 420 28.00 -36.82 -8.15
CA PHE A 420 29.25 -36.25 -8.66
C PHE A 420 29.88 -36.99 -9.85
N SER A 421 29.19 -37.96 -10.47
CA SER A 421 29.70 -38.76 -11.58
C SER A 421 30.08 -37.91 -12.81
N ASN A 422 29.44 -36.75 -12.96
CA ASN A 422 29.68 -35.78 -14.03
C ASN A 422 30.67 -34.66 -13.64
N GLY A 423 31.25 -34.71 -12.43
CA GLY A 423 32.15 -33.70 -11.91
C GLY A 423 31.48 -32.68 -11.00
N ILE A 424 32.21 -31.62 -10.64
CA ILE A 424 31.75 -30.55 -9.73
C ILE A 424 31.58 -29.20 -10.42
N ASP A 425 31.65 -29.15 -11.75
CA ASP A 425 31.74 -27.90 -12.51
C ASP A 425 30.44 -27.06 -12.45
N ASN A 426 29.30 -27.70 -12.14
CA ASN A 426 28.01 -27.03 -11.94
C ASN A 426 27.82 -26.49 -10.51
N TRP A 427 28.75 -26.77 -9.60
CA TRP A 427 28.71 -26.31 -8.21
C TRP A 427 29.63 -25.11 -8.02
N THR A 428 29.25 -24.20 -7.12
CA THR A 428 30.03 -22.98 -6.85
C THR A 428 30.81 -23.11 -5.55
N ALA A 429 32.15 -22.98 -5.62
CA ALA A 429 33.02 -22.94 -4.44
C ALA A 429 33.38 -21.50 -4.07
N ILE A 430 33.10 -21.09 -2.83
CA ILE A 430 33.41 -19.74 -2.34
C ILE A 430 34.17 -19.83 -1.00
N PRO A 431 35.40 -19.30 -0.87
CA PRO A 431 36.24 -18.85 -1.97
C PRO A 431 36.67 -20.04 -2.85
N ASN A 432 36.90 -19.78 -4.14
CA ASN A 432 37.49 -20.77 -5.04
C ASN A 432 39.02 -20.88 -4.84
N SER A 433 39.42 -21.39 -3.67
CA SER A 433 40.82 -21.54 -3.25
C SER A 433 41.43 -22.90 -3.63
N GLY A 434 40.62 -23.80 -4.19
CA GLY A 434 41.03 -25.16 -4.54
C GLY A 434 40.97 -26.17 -3.39
N ASN A 435 40.34 -25.84 -2.25
CA ASN A 435 40.12 -26.80 -1.16
C ASN A 435 39.02 -27.82 -1.51
N TRP A 436 37.94 -27.38 -2.15
CA TRP A 436 36.91 -28.26 -2.70
C TRP A 436 37.39 -28.91 -4.00
N GLN A 437 37.36 -30.23 -4.07
CA GLN A 437 37.93 -31.01 -5.16
C GLN A 437 37.09 -32.28 -5.43
N LEU A 438 37.02 -32.69 -6.69
CA LEU A 438 36.50 -34.01 -7.05
C LEU A 438 37.48 -35.10 -6.63
N SER A 439 36.97 -36.14 -5.98
CA SER A 439 37.75 -37.20 -5.37
C SER A 439 37.39 -38.56 -5.96
N GLN A 440 38.39 -39.35 -6.35
CA GLN A 440 38.19 -40.71 -6.92
C GLN A 440 38.10 -41.81 -5.84
N THR A 441 37.78 -41.44 -4.60
CA THR A 441 37.56 -42.39 -3.50
C THR A 441 36.06 -42.61 -3.28
N ASN A 442 35.72 -43.53 -2.37
CA ASN A 442 34.35 -43.84 -1.94
C ASN A 442 34.21 -43.76 -0.42
N LEU A 443 34.83 -42.75 0.19
CA LEU A 443 34.91 -42.66 1.64
C LEU A 443 33.57 -42.30 2.28
N ALA A 444 32.70 -41.56 1.59
CA ALA A 444 31.35 -41.22 2.05
C ALA A 444 30.37 -42.42 2.01
N GLY A 445 30.67 -43.49 1.25
CA GLY A 445 29.86 -44.72 1.22
C GLY A 445 29.23 -45.06 -0.14
N GLY A 446 29.42 -44.22 -1.16
CA GLY A 446 28.88 -44.38 -2.52
C GLY A 446 29.84 -44.98 -3.56
N VAL A 447 29.62 -44.62 -4.83
CA VAL A 447 30.45 -45.02 -5.98
C VAL A 447 31.32 -43.83 -6.37
N PRO A 448 32.65 -43.99 -6.54
CA PRO A 448 33.48 -42.87 -6.99
C PRO A 448 33.01 -42.32 -8.35
N PRO A 449 33.11 -41.00 -8.56
CA PRO A 449 33.76 -40.01 -7.70
C PRO A 449 32.82 -39.33 -6.67
N GLU A 450 33.40 -38.75 -5.62
CA GLU A 450 32.68 -37.99 -4.57
C GLU A 450 33.29 -36.57 -4.44
N VAL A 451 32.58 -35.59 -3.87
CA VAL A 451 33.21 -34.30 -3.56
C VAL A 451 34.03 -34.40 -2.27
N ARG A 452 35.12 -33.63 -2.20
CA ARG A 452 36.01 -33.57 -1.04
C ARG A 452 36.42 -32.14 -0.72
N PHE A 453 36.26 -31.73 0.54
CA PHE A 453 37.03 -30.63 1.11
C PHE A 453 38.38 -31.14 1.59
N HIS A 454 39.47 -30.59 1.05
CA HIS A 454 40.84 -31.01 1.33
C HIS A 454 41.62 -29.91 2.06
N TRP A 455 42.45 -30.30 3.02
CA TRP A 455 43.19 -29.40 3.91
C TRP A 455 44.09 -28.37 3.21
N SER A 456 44.57 -28.71 2.01
CA SER A 456 45.46 -27.87 1.20
C SER A 456 44.70 -27.24 0.03
N PRO A 457 44.87 -25.92 -0.23
CA PRO A 457 45.80 -24.99 0.43
C PRO A 457 45.43 -24.63 1.88
N ASN A 458 46.43 -24.48 2.75
CA ASN A 458 46.21 -24.11 4.16
C ASN A 458 45.79 -22.63 4.26
N THR A 459 44.52 -22.41 4.58
CA THR A 459 43.94 -21.08 4.78
C THR A 459 42.86 -21.13 5.86
N THR A 460 42.63 -20.00 6.53
CA THR A 460 41.52 -19.84 7.48
C THR A 460 40.44 -19.01 6.81
N ASN A 461 39.27 -19.59 6.60
CA ASN A 461 38.12 -18.93 5.97
C ASN A 461 36.83 -19.72 6.27
N ARG A 462 35.69 -19.16 5.86
CA ARG A 462 34.43 -19.88 5.69
C ARG A 462 34.31 -20.28 4.22
N PHE A 463 34.28 -21.57 3.95
CA PHE A 463 34.29 -22.16 2.62
C PHE A 463 32.95 -22.80 2.32
N TYR A 464 32.29 -22.33 1.29
CA TYR A 464 31.02 -22.82 0.79
C TYR A 464 31.25 -23.71 -0.43
N PHE A 465 30.49 -24.78 -0.53
CA PHE A 465 30.28 -25.55 -1.74
C PHE A 465 28.78 -25.62 -2.02
N ILE A 466 28.35 -24.83 -3.00
CA ILE A 466 26.96 -24.43 -3.22
C ILE A 466 26.42 -25.14 -4.45
N SER A 467 25.22 -25.72 -4.33
CA SER A 467 24.51 -26.39 -5.43
C SER A 467 24.19 -25.42 -6.58
N PRO A 468 23.82 -25.92 -7.77
CA PRO A 468 23.07 -25.11 -8.73
C PRO A 468 21.82 -24.49 -8.09
N MET A 469 21.34 -23.40 -8.70
CA MET A 469 20.07 -22.76 -8.33
C MET A 469 18.90 -23.70 -8.66
N MET A 470 17.96 -23.81 -7.73
CA MET A 470 16.71 -24.55 -7.88
C MET A 470 15.53 -23.69 -7.40
N SER A 471 14.33 -24.00 -7.87
CA SER A 471 13.10 -23.38 -7.35
C SER A 471 12.39 -24.34 -6.41
N THR A 472 11.95 -23.82 -5.27
CA THR A 472 11.10 -24.57 -4.32
C THR A 472 9.70 -23.98 -4.24
N LEU A 473 9.33 -23.14 -5.22
CA LEU A 473 7.99 -22.61 -5.37
C LEU A 473 6.98 -23.76 -5.27
N THR A 474 5.90 -23.53 -4.53
CA THR A 474 4.82 -24.49 -4.26
C THR A 474 5.16 -25.64 -3.29
N GLN A 475 6.38 -25.72 -2.73
CA GLN A 475 6.73 -26.67 -1.68
C GLN A 475 6.67 -26.02 -0.29
N THR A 476 6.17 -26.76 0.70
CA THR A 476 6.24 -26.36 2.14
C THR A 476 7.26 -27.15 2.92
N GLU A 477 7.63 -28.33 2.40
CA GLU A 477 8.66 -29.20 2.95
C GLU A 477 9.38 -29.98 1.84
N ILE A 478 10.68 -30.22 2.05
CA ILE A 478 11.55 -31.02 1.18
C ILE A 478 12.39 -31.93 2.07
N GLU A 479 12.39 -33.23 1.82
CA GLU A 479 13.31 -34.17 2.46
C GLU A 479 14.67 -34.12 1.74
N MET A 480 15.73 -33.80 2.48
CA MET A 480 17.11 -33.82 2.03
C MET A 480 17.81 -35.05 2.63
N SER A 481 18.59 -35.75 1.80
CA SER A 481 19.51 -36.78 2.24
C SER A 481 20.88 -36.64 1.57
N PHE A 482 21.95 -37.05 2.26
CA PHE A 482 23.28 -37.13 1.68
C PHE A 482 24.17 -38.06 2.50
N ASP A 483 25.20 -38.63 1.87
CA ASP A 483 26.23 -39.39 2.53
C ASP A 483 27.44 -38.50 2.84
N HIS A 484 28.04 -38.65 4.03
CA HIS A 484 29.29 -37.96 4.34
C HIS A 484 30.27 -38.78 5.19
N PHE A 485 31.56 -38.41 5.10
CA PHE A 485 32.67 -38.95 5.90
C PHE A 485 33.65 -37.85 6.28
N VAL A 486 34.13 -37.83 7.52
CA VAL A 486 35.07 -36.82 8.02
C VAL A 486 36.33 -37.50 8.57
N SER A 487 37.50 -37.03 8.14
CA SER A 487 38.76 -37.32 8.81
C SER A 487 39.35 -36.04 9.40
N ASP A 488 39.38 -35.99 10.72
CA ASP A 488 39.86 -34.85 11.51
C ASP A 488 41.39 -34.92 11.69
N PHE A 489 42.04 -33.75 11.80
CA PHE A 489 43.46 -33.64 12.13
C PHE A 489 43.72 -32.95 13.47
N GLY A 490 42.96 -31.91 13.80
CA GLY A 490 43.23 -31.03 14.94
C GLY A 490 42.02 -30.36 15.59
N GLY A 491 40.81 -30.54 15.06
CA GLY A 491 39.59 -29.83 15.48
C GLY A 491 39.68 -28.31 15.33
N GLY A 492 38.74 -27.55 15.91
CA GLY A 492 38.78 -26.07 15.86
C GLY A 492 38.25 -25.45 14.56
N TYR A 493 37.50 -26.23 13.79
CA TYR A 493 36.63 -25.80 12.69
C TYR A 493 35.18 -26.19 13.00
N THR A 494 34.23 -25.75 12.18
CA THR A 494 32.87 -26.29 12.10
C THR A 494 32.62 -26.78 10.68
N ILE A 495 31.78 -27.81 10.56
CA ILE A 495 31.17 -28.18 9.29
C ILE A 495 29.65 -28.17 9.47
N GLU A 496 28.96 -27.62 8.50
CA GLU A 496 27.53 -27.36 8.55
C GLU A 496 26.92 -27.51 7.16
N VAL A 497 25.60 -27.70 7.16
CA VAL A 497 24.75 -27.60 5.97
C VAL A 497 23.86 -26.40 6.19
N VAL A 498 23.80 -25.54 5.19
CA VAL A 498 22.93 -24.37 5.15
C VAL A 498 22.13 -24.38 3.85
N THR A 499 21.01 -23.68 3.84
CA THR A 499 20.27 -23.32 2.62
C THR A 499 20.46 -21.84 2.34
N ILE A 500 20.38 -21.46 1.08
CA ILE A 500 20.42 -20.06 0.62
C ILE A 500 19.15 -19.86 -0.20
N ALA A 501 18.22 -19.05 0.30
CA ALA A 501 16.91 -18.83 -0.30
C ALA A 501 16.65 -17.32 -0.49
N ASP A 502 16.35 -16.89 -1.72
CA ASP A 502 16.18 -15.47 -2.13
C ASP A 502 17.29 -14.55 -1.58
N GLY A 503 18.53 -15.06 -1.61
CA GLY A 503 19.72 -14.36 -1.11
C GLY A 503 19.96 -14.39 0.41
N VAL A 504 19.12 -15.10 1.18
CA VAL A 504 19.21 -15.24 2.65
C VAL A 504 19.72 -16.64 3.04
N GLU A 505 20.71 -16.70 3.95
CA GLU A 505 21.28 -17.96 4.48
C GLU A 505 20.48 -18.46 5.71
N TYR A 506 20.10 -19.73 5.71
CA TYR A 506 19.43 -20.42 6.83
C TYR A 506 20.25 -21.64 7.28
N GLU A 507 20.49 -21.79 8.58
CA GLU A 507 21.19 -22.96 9.14
C GLU A 507 20.27 -24.19 9.11
N VAL A 508 20.73 -25.31 8.54
CA VAL A 508 20.02 -26.59 8.58
C VAL A 508 20.53 -27.46 9.72
N MET A 509 21.84 -27.71 9.75
CA MET A 509 22.48 -28.52 10.79
C MET A 509 24.00 -28.33 10.83
N SER A 510 24.60 -28.59 12.00
CA SER A 510 26.05 -28.58 12.21
C SER A 510 26.57 -29.91 12.77
N PHE A 511 27.80 -30.28 12.42
CA PHE A 511 28.46 -31.50 12.89
C PHE A 511 29.70 -31.20 13.75
N PRO A 512 30.07 -32.09 14.69
CA PRO A 512 31.29 -31.94 15.46
C PRO A 512 32.55 -32.02 14.59
N ALA A 513 33.56 -31.20 14.90
CA ALA A 513 34.90 -31.31 14.34
C ALA A 513 35.67 -32.49 14.96
N ALA A 514 35.35 -33.69 14.49
CA ALA A 514 35.99 -34.95 14.87
C ALA A 514 35.86 -35.96 13.71
N ASP A 515 36.62 -37.06 13.78
CA ASP A 515 36.46 -38.18 12.84
C ASP A 515 35.01 -38.69 12.84
N ALA A 516 34.41 -38.79 11.66
CA ALA A 516 33.07 -39.34 11.46
C ALA A 516 33.12 -40.43 10.38
N PRO A 517 32.61 -41.65 10.66
CA PRO A 517 32.52 -42.69 9.66
C PRO A 517 31.49 -42.32 8.58
N ALA A 518 31.55 -43.01 7.43
CA ALA A 518 30.56 -42.91 6.36
C ALA A 518 29.15 -43.06 6.93
N THR A 519 28.35 -42.01 6.82
CA THR A 519 27.01 -41.94 7.41
C THR A 519 26.06 -41.27 6.43
N ASN A 520 24.87 -41.84 6.27
CA ASN A 520 23.76 -41.19 5.57
C ASN A 520 23.02 -40.28 6.55
N VAL A 521 22.84 -39.03 6.16
CA VAL A 521 22.09 -38.00 6.87
C VAL A 521 20.78 -37.78 6.14
N VAL A 522 19.66 -37.75 6.87
CA VAL A 522 18.34 -37.42 6.35
C VAL A 522 17.73 -36.34 7.23
N THR A 523 17.18 -35.29 6.62
CA THR A 523 16.54 -34.17 7.31
C THR A 523 15.40 -33.59 6.48
N THR A 524 14.41 -33.00 7.13
CA THR A 524 13.32 -32.29 6.46
C THR A 524 13.60 -30.79 6.49
N LEU A 525 13.65 -30.18 5.32
CA LEU A 525 13.70 -28.75 5.10
C LEU A 525 12.27 -28.22 5.03
N THR A 526 12.03 -27.03 5.56
CA THR A 526 10.70 -26.39 5.66
C THR A 526 10.85 -24.90 5.37
N THR A 527 9.77 -24.12 5.48
CA THR A 527 9.83 -22.65 5.36
C THR A 527 10.83 -22.01 6.34
N ALA A 528 11.08 -22.62 7.51
CA ALA A 528 12.12 -22.19 8.45
C ALA A 528 13.55 -22.27 7.87
N HIS A 529 13.72 -23.05 6.79
CA HIS A 529 14.95 -23.24 6.04
C HIS A 529 14.87 -22.60 4.64
N GLY A 530 13.90 -21.72 4.39
CA GLY A 530 13.73 -21.03 3.10
C GLY A 530 13.01 -21.84 2.00
N VAL A 531 12.40 -22.98 2.32
CA VAL A 531 11.57 -23.73 1.34
C VAL A 531 10.32 -22.94 0.99
N GLY A 532 9.99 -22.88 -0.30
CA GLY A 532 8.94 -22.03 -0.86
C GLY A 532 9.49 -20.84 -1.66
N ALA A 533 10.80 -20.61 -1.62
CA ALA A 533 11.50 -19.56 -2.35
C ALA A 533 11.62 -19.83 -3.86
N GLU A 534 11.66 -18.75 -4.64
CA GLU A 534 11.89 -18.77 -6.08
C GLU A 534 13.34 -19.12 -6.40
N GLU A 535 14.29 -18.55 -5.65
CA GLU A 535 15.70 -18.89 -5.68
C GLU A 535 16.08 -19.71 -4.45
N PHE A 536 16.52 -20.95 -4.63
CA PHE A 536 16.93 -21.83 -3.53
C PHE A 536 18.21 -22.61 -3.88
N GLN A 537 19.13 -22.75 -2.94
CA GLN A 537 20.34 -23.57 -3.04
C GLN A 537 20.64 -24.25 -1.70
N ILE A 538 21.32 -25.40 -1.74
CA ILE A 538 21.97 -25.98 -0.56
C ILE A 538 23.46 -25.67 -0.60
N ALA A 539 24.08 -25.53 0.58
CA ALA A 539 25.53 -25.36 0.68
C ALA A 539 26.12 -26.19 1.82
N PHE A 540 27.22 -26.88 1.50
CA PHE A 540 28.08 -27.51 2.47
C PHE A 540 29.18 -26.53 2.86
N VAL A 541 29.30 -26.24 4.16
CA VAL A 541 30.15 -25.16 4.65
C VAL A 541 31.17 -25.70 5.64
N PHE A 542 32.44 -25.33 5.43
CA PHE A 542 33.53 -25.51 6.39
C PHE A 542 33.96 -24.13 6.91
N ASP A 543 33.92 -23.90 8.22
CA ASP A 543 34.42 -22.65 8.81
C ASP A 543 35.58 -22.95 9.77
N GLY A 544 36.76 -22.40 9.46
CA GLY A 544 37.93 -22.55 10.30
C GLY A 544 39.22 -22.63 9.51
N THR A 545 40.27 -23.15 10.16
CA THR A 545 41.57 -23.33 9.51
C THR A 545 41.61 -24.67 8.79
N SER A 546 41.77 -24.67 7.46
CA SER A 546 41.72 -25.89 6.66
C SER A 546 42.83 -26.89 7.00
N TRP A 547 43.91 -26.46 7.66
CA TRP A 547 44.95 -27.36 8.20
C TRP A 547 44.44 -28.34 9.25
N ASP A 548 43.36 -27.99 9.95
CA ASP A 548 42.88 -28.76 11.08
C ASP A 548 41.98 -29.94 10.70
N ILE A 549 41.65 -30.09 9.41
CA ILE A 549 40.97 -31.27 8.85
C ILE A 549 41.95 -32.03 7.94
N ASN A 550 41.80 -33.35 7.77
CA ASN A 550 42.47 -34.05 6.67
C ASN A 550 41.62 -33.97 5.40
N TRP A 551 40.35 -34.39 5.49
CA TRP A 551 39.35 -34.20 4.46
C TRP A 551 37.92 -34.45 4.96
N TRP A 552 36.94 -33.83 4.29
CA TRP A 552 35.51 -34.11 4.41
C TRP A 552 34.97 -34.52 3.04
N ASN A 553 34.39 -35.72 2.95
CA ASN A 553 33.82 -36.27 1.73
C ASN A 553 32.28 -36.26 1.80
N ILE A 554 31.63 -35.94 0.68
CA ILE A 554 30.16 -35.92 0.54
C ILE A 554 29.78 -36.60 -0.78
N ASP A 555 28.69 -37.37 -0.77
CA ASP A 555 28.19 -38.11 -1.94
C ASP A 555 26.67 -38.35 -1.81
N ASN A 556 26.03 -38.85 -2.88
CA ASN A 556 24.62 -39.28 -2.93
C ASN A 556 23.64 -38.25 -2.35
N ILE A 557 23.75 -37.00 -2.77
CA ILE A 557 22.83 -35.95 -2.33
C ILE A 557 21.50 -36.17 -3.04
N MET A 558 20.41 -36.17 -2.27
CA MET A 558 19.04 -36.18 -2.78
C MET A 558 18.20 -35.13 -2.07
N LEU A 559 17.38 -34.41 -2.81
CA LEU A 559 16.27 -33.64 -2.28
C LEU A 559 14.99 -34.12 -2.96
N TYR A 560 13.90 -34.30 -2.22
CA TYR A 560 12.59 -34.68 -2.76
C TYR A 560 11.43 -34.22 -1.87
N THR A 561 10.22 -34.15 -2.39
CA THR A 561 9.03 -33.79 -1.60
C THR A 561 8.56 -34.98 -0.74
N PRO A 562 8.20 -34.78 0.55
CA PRO A 562 7.52 -35.81 1.34
C PRO A 562 6.08 -36.03 0.83
N GLY A 563 5.58 -37.26 0.85
CA GLY A 563 4.14 -37.54 0.69
C GLY A 563 3.54 -37.44 -0.73
N SER A 564 3.44 -38.59 -1.38
CA SER A 564 2.88 -38.91 -2.72
C SER A 564 1.77 -38.01 -3.34
N ARG A 565 2.17 -37.04 -4.17
CA ARG A 565 1.41 -36.67 -5.39
C ARG A 565 1.68 -37.70 -6.50
N GLU A 566 1.24 -38.94 -6.34
CA GLU A 566 1.37 -39.90 -7.45
C GLU A 566 0.33 -39.54 -8.51
N GLY A 567 0.76 -38.82 -9.54
CA GLY A 567 -0.07 -38.55 -10.72
C GLY A 567 -0.51 -39.87 -11.35
N GLN A 568 -1.82 -40.07 -11.46
CA GLN A 568 -2.45 -41.29 -11.95
C GLN A 568 -2.90 -41.21 -13.41
N GLY A 569 -2.70 -40.06 -14.06
CA GLY A 569 -3.09 -39.80 -15.45
C GLY A 569 -4.01 -38.58 -15.59
N TYR A 570 -4.79 -38.56 -16.67
CA TYR A 570 -5.67 -37.46 -17.05
C TYR A 570 -7.04 -37.98 -17.44
N LYS A 571 -8.05 -37.14 -17.26
CA LYS A 571 -9.41 -37.38 -17.75
C LYS A 571 -9.75 -36.31 -18.78
N VAL A 572 -10.43 -36.70 -19.86
CA VAL A 572 -10.75 -35.84 -21.00
C VAL A 572 -12.26 -35.82 -21.25
N TRP A 573 -12.81 -34.64 -21.52
CA TRP A 573 -14.23 -34.41 -21.84
C TRP A 573 -14.40 -33.63 -23.15
N LEU A 574 -15.57 -33.75 -23.76
CA LEU A 574 -16.07 -32.90 -24.85
C LEU A 574 -17.52 -32.53 -24.54
N ASP A 575 -17.85 -31.24 -24.51
CA ASP A 575 -19.17 -30.70 -24.14
C ASP A 575 -19.71 -31.27 -22.83
N GLY A 576 -18.82 -31.41 -21.83
CA GLY A 576 -19.14 -31.98 -20.52
C GLY A 576 -19.31 -33.50 -20.49
N VAL A 577 -19.20 -34.20 -21.63
CA VAL A 577 -19.27 -35.66 -21.72
C VAL A 577 -17.87 -36.26 -21.64
N HIS A 578 -17.66 -37.17 -20.67
CA HIS A 578 -16.39 -37.89 -20.52
C HIS A 578 -16.07 -38.74 -21.76
N LYS A 579 -14.84 -38.64 -22.26
CA LYS A 579 -14.38 -39.32 -23.47
C LYS A 579 -13.33 -40.38 -23.18
N ALA A 580 -12.35 -40.09 -22.32
CA ALA A 580 -11.27 -41.02 -22.03
C ALA A 580 -10.56 -40.73 -20.70
N ASP A 581 -9.87 -41.75 -20.21
CA ASP A 581 -8.79 -41.66 -19.22
C ASP A 581 -7.48 -42.00 -19.97
N THR A 582 -6.44 -41.20 -19.78
CA THR A 582 -5.15 -41.36 -20.50
C THR A 582 -3.97 -40.99 -19.61
N ASP A 583 -2.84 -41.67 -19.78
CA ASP A 583 -1.58 -41.31 -19.11
C ASP A 583 -0.79 -40.29 -19.94
N ASP A 584 -1.16 -40.12 -21.21
CA ASP A 584 -0.51 -39.22 -22.16
C ASP A 584 -0.96 -37.77 -21.95
N THR A 585 -0.08 -36.82 -22.28
CA THR A 585 -0.38 -35.38 -22.30
C THR A 585 -1.05 -34.92 -23.60
N PHE A 586 -1.65 -35.87 -24.34
CA PHE A 586 -2.36 -35.62 -25.58
C PHE A 586 -3.53 -36.58 -25.73
N TYR A 587 -4.53 -36.18 -26.52
CA TYR A 587 -5.66 -37.02 -26.88
C TYR A 587 -6.26 -36.60 -28.23
N GLN A 588 -6.58 -37.58 -29.08
CA GLN A 588 -7.30 -37.34 -30.33
C GLN A 588 -8.79 -37.60 -30.09
N TYR A 589 -9.63 -36.57 -30.22
CA TYR A 589 -11.08 -36.72 -30.18
C TYR A 589 -11.58 -37.54 -31.38
N ASP A 590 -12.62 -38.35 -31.14
CA ASP A 590 -13.38 -38.98 -32.22
C ASP A 590 -14.21 -37.91 -32.94
N VAL A 591 -13.81 -37.62 -34.17
CA VAL A 591 -14.41 -36.56 -34.99
C VAL A 591 -15.55 -37.05 -35.89
N SER A 592 -15.91 -38.33 -35.83
CA SER A 592 -16.89 -38.94 -36.76
C SER A 592 -18.31 -38.37 -36.63
N ASP A 593 -18.65 -37.87 -35.45
CA ASP A 593 -19.96 -37.28 -35.12
C ASP A 593 -19.91 -35.73 -35.02
N LEU A 594 -18.75 -35.12 -35.29
CA LEU A 594 -18.59 -33.67 -35.24
C LEU A 594 -19.03 -33.01 -36.55
N VAL A 595 -19.62 -31.82 -36.46
CA VAL A 595 -20.11 -31.04 -37.59
C VAL A 595 -19.11 -29.95 -37.89
N GLU A 596 -18.71 -29.86 -39.16
CA GLU A 596 -17.73 -28.89 -39.62
C GLU A 596 -18.24 -27.45 -39.44
N GLY A 597 -17.40 -26.59 -38.86
CA GLY A 597 -17.72 -25.19 -38.55
C GLY A 597 -18.46 -24.97 -37.23
N GLU A 598 -18.80 -26.02 -36.47
CA GLU A 598 -19.38 -25.89 -35.13
C GLU A 598 -18.29 -25.85 -34.05
N GLU A 599 -18.59 -25.16 -32.95
CA GLU A 599 -17.73 -25.06 -31.77
C GLU A 599 -18.00 -26.19 -30.78
N TYR A 600 -16.93 -26.69 -30.17
CA TYR A 600 -16.95 -27.74 -29.16
C TYR A 600 -16.07 -27.35 -27.97
N LEU A 601 -16.52 -27.66 -26.75
CA LEU A 601 -15.76 -27.39 -25.53
C LEU A 601 -14.97 -28.64 -25.12
N ALA A 602 -13.66 -28.60 -25.33
CA ALA A 602 -12.75 -29.61 -24.79
C ALA A 602 -12.42 -29.29 -23.33
N GLU A 603 -12.38 -30.29 -22.46
CA GLU A 603 -11.91 -30.12 -21.09
C GLU A 603 -10.97 -31.27 -20.69
N VAL A 604 -9.98 -30.98 -19.85
CA VAL A 604 -9.03 -31.97 -19.31
C VAL A 604 -8.72 -31.68 -17.84
N ALA A 605 -8.55 -32.72 -17.02
CA ALA A 605 -8.14 -32.62 -15.62
C ALA A 605 -7.10 -33.70 -15.28
N ALA A 606 -6.16 -33.35 -14.38
CA ALA A 606 -5.17 -34.28 -13.86
C ALA A 606 -5.77 -35.12 -12.72
N LEU A 607 -5.42 -36.39 -12.68
CA LEU A 607 -5.83 -37.35 -11.65
C LEU A 607 -4.68 -37.60 -10.69
N TYR A 608 -4.95 -37.48 -9.40
CA TYR A 608 -4.01 -37.75 -8.30
C TYR A 608 -4.59 -38.86 -7.40
N SER A 609 -3.72 -39.45 -6.58
CA SER A 609 -4.11 -40.50 -5.62
C SER A 609 -5.23 -40.11 -4.65
N ASN A 610 -5.40 -38.81 -4.40
CA ASN A 610 -6.37 -38.21 -3.48
C ASN A 610 -7.50 -37.43 -4.16
N GLY A 611 -7.55 -37.37 -5.50
CA GLY A 611 -8.63 -36.68 -6.19
C GLY A 611 -8.29 -36.27 -7.62
N MET A 612 -9.08 -35.35 -8.16
CA MET A 612 -8.90 -34.82 -9.51
C MET A 612 -8.76 -33.31 -9.41
N SER A 613 -7.87 -32.73 -10.21
CA SER A 613 -7.71 -31.28 -10.30
C SER A 613 -8.96 -30.58 -10.82
N ALA A 614 -8.96 -29.24 -10.75
CA ALA A 614 -9.85 -28.45 -11.59
C ALA A 614 -9.65 -28.80 -13.08
N LYS A 615 -10.71 -28.63 -13.88
CA LYS A 615 -10.65 -28.84 -15.33
C LYS A 615 -10.06 -27.59 -15.99
N MET A 616 -9.16 -27.78 -16.95
CA MET A 616 -8.84 -26.78 -17.95
C MET A 616 -9.76 -26.97 -19.15
N SER A 617 -10.20 -25.86 -19.75
CA SER A 617 -11.15 -25.88 -20.86
C SER A 617 -10.61 -25.12 -22.06
N TYR A 618 -10.88 -25.61 -23.27
CA TYR A 618 -10.49 -24.99 -24.53
C TYR A 618 -11.64 -25.09 -25.54
N LEU A 619 -12.09 -23.94 -26.05
CA LEU A 619 -13.12 -23.87 -27.08
C LEU A 619 -12.46 -23.95 -28.46
N TRP A 620 -12.92 -24.87 -29.31
CA TRP A 620 -12.36 -25.05 -30.65
C TRP A 620 -13.45 -25.26 -31.69
N THR A 621 -13.20 -24.79 -32.91
CA THR A 621 -14.07 -25.04 -34.07
C THR A 621 -13.57 -26.24 -34.85
N TYR A 622 -14.43 -27.22 -35.12
CA TYR A 622 -14.04 -28.40 -35.88
C TYR A 622 -13.96 -28.12 -37.38
N TYR A 623 -12.80 -28.42 -37.98
CA TYR A 623 -12.57 -28.47 -39.41
C TYR A 623 -11.99 -29.83 -39.81
N SER A 624 -12.62 -30.50 -40.77
CA SER A 624 -12.16 -31.80 -41.23
C SER A 624 -10.78 -31.71 -41.87
N CYS A 625 -10.00 -32.80 -41.80
CA CYS A 625 -8.66 -32.85 -42.41
C CYS A 625 -8.66 -32.59 -43.93
N GLU A 626 -9.82 -32.70 -44.61
CA GLU A 626 -9.97 -32.42 -46.03
C GLU A 626 -9.79 -30.92 -46.37
N ASN A 627 -9.88 -30.03 -45.38
CA ASN A 627 -9.65 -28.60 -45.54
C ASN A 627 -8.17 -28.19 -45.50
N TYR A 628 -7.27 -29.09 -45.12
CA TYR A 628 -5.85 -28.82 -45.04
C TYR A 628 -5.11 -29.54 -46.19
N PRO A 629 -4.25 -28.83 -46.94
CA PRO A 629 -3.47 -29.47 -48.00
C PRO A 629 -2.53 -30.51 -47.39
N GLY A 630 -2.69 -31.78 -47.80
CA GLY A 630 -1.81 -32.86 -47.38
C GLY A 630 -0.40 -32.76 -47.99
N PRO A 631 0.58 -33.51 -47.46
CA PRO A 631 1.95 -33.49 -47.96
C PRO A 631 2.01 -33.88 -49.44
N GLU A 632 2.61 -33.00 -50.27
CA GLU A 632 2.78 -33.26 -51.69
C GLU A 632 3.99 -34.18 -51.94
N ASN A 633 3.99 -34.90 -53.07
CA ASN A 633 5.14 -35.69 -53.52
C ASN A 633 5.59 -36.81 -52.55
N LEU A 634 4.68 -37.42 -51.78
CA LEU A 634 4.98 -38.59 -50.96
C LEU A 634 5.50 -39.74 -51.85
N THR A 635 6.76 -40.10 -51.65
CA THR A 635 7.46 -41.19 -52.35
C THR A 635 8.12 -42.11 -51.35
N GLY A 636 8.07 -43.42 -51.59
CA GLY A 636 8.73 -44.42 -50.75
C GLY A 636 9.84 -45.14 -51.52
N THR A 637 11.04 -45.20 -50.95
CA THR A 637 12.17 -45.94 -51.50
C THR A 637 12.60 -47.03 -50.53
N ALA A 638 12.59 -48.28 -50.98
CA ALA A 638 13.06 -49.40 -50.17
C ALA A 638 14.59 -49.47 -50.20
N VAL A 639 15.22 -49.47 -49.02
CA VAL A 639 16.66 -49.69 -48.83
C VAL A 639 16.83 -50.87 -47.87
N GLY A 640 17.06 -52.06 -48.43
CA GLY A 640 17.17 -53.28 -47.62
C GLY A 640 15.81 -53.72 -47.06
N GLN A 641 15.70 -53.79 -45.73
CA GLN A 641 14.42 -54.06 -45.03
C GLN A 641 13.68 -52.77 -44.62
N ASP A 642 14.29 -51.61 -44.88
CA ASP A 642 13.73 -50.32 -44.48
C ASP A 642 13.05 -49.64 -45.66
N VAL A 643 11.99 -48.89 -45.38
CA VAL A 643 11.32 -48.01 -46.35
C VAL A 643 11.54 -46.57 -45.92
N THR A 644 12.24 -45.81 -46.75
CA THR A 644 12.40 -44.36 -46.56
C THR A 644 11.26 -43.66 -47.28
N LEU A 645 10.46 -42.89 -46.55
CA LEU A 645 9.43 -42.01 -47.10
C LEU A 645 9.99 -40.59 -47.24
N THR A 646 9.70 -39.93 -48.36
CA THR A 646 10.05 -38.54 -48.64
C THR A 646 8.80 -37.80 -49.12
N TRP A 647 8.54 -36.62 -48.58
CA TRP A 647 7.46 -35.72 -49.02
C TRP A 647 7.99 -34.28 -49.12
N GLY A 648 7.37 -33.46 -49.96
CA GLY A 648 7.64 -32.03 -50.07
C GLY A 648 6.77 -31.23 -49.09
N ALA A 649 7.32 -30.15 -48.54
CA ALA A 649 6.54 -29.18 -47.78
C ALA A 649 5.61 -28.43 -48.75
N SER A 650 4.32 -28.31 -48.41
CA SER A 650 3.46 -27.34 -49.06
C SER A 650 3.90 -25.94 -48.65
N GLU A 651 3.89 -24.97 -49.57
CA GLU A 651 3.81 -23.56 -49.20
C GLU A 651 2.65 -23.44 -48.20
N GLY A 652 2.93 -23.00 -46.98
CA GLY A 652 1.91 -22.88 -45.94
C GLY A 652 0.77 -21.99 -46.43
N PRO A 653 -0.49 -22.29 -46.12
CA PRO A 653 -1.53 -21.29 -46.29
C PRO A 653 -1.17 -20.05 -45.44
N PRO A 654 -1.53 -18.83 -45.89
CA PRO A 654 -1.36 -17.64 -45.09
C PRO A 654 -2.07 -17.84 -43.73
N PRO A 655 -1.52 -17.30 -42.64
CA PRO A 655 -2.14 -17.41 -41.32
C PRO A 655 -3.61 -16.96 -41.36
N PRO A 656 -4.53 -17.63 -40.65
CA PRO A 656 -5.91 -17.18 -40.52
C PRO A 656 -5.96 -15.76 -39.95
N SER A 657 -6.91 -14.98 -40.46
CA SER A 657 -7.14 -13.59 -40.08
C SER A 657 -7.43 -13.40 -38.60
N GLY A 658 -6.62 -12.58 -37.94
CA GLY A 658 -6.94 -11.90 -36.68
C GLY A 658 -6.47 -12.61 -35.43
N ASP A 659 -5.23 -12.36 -35.02
CA ASP A 659 -4.84 -12.17 -33.62
C ASP A 659 -3.57 -11.30 -33.65
N GLY A 660 -3.52 -10.29 -32.80
CA GLY A 660 -2.39 -9.36 -32.72
C GLY A 660 -1.04 -10.03 -32.38
N LEU A 661 0.04 -9.25 -32.40
CA LEU A 661 1.37 -9.71 -31.97
C LEU A 661 1.54 -9.43 -30.47
N ASP A 662 1.99 -10.39 -29.67
CA ASP A 662 2.37 -10.20 -28.26
C ASP A 662 3.63 -11.02 -27.98
N GLU A 663 4.70 -10.39 -27.53
CA GLU A 663 6.00 -11.02 -27.32
C GLU A 663 6.76 -10.37 -26.15
N ASP A 664 7.06 -11.17 -25.12
CA ASP A 664 7.77 -10.80 -23.90
C ASP A 664 9.17 -11.44 -23.78
N PHE A 665 9.57 -12.31 -24.72
CA PHE A 665 10.85 -13.02 -24.76
C PHE A 665 11.16 -13.95 -23.58
N GLU A 666 10.20 -14.21 -22.69
CA GLU A 666 10.40 -15.01 -21.47
C GLU A 666 10.66 -16.50 -21.77
N GLY A 667 10.46 -16.93 -23.02
CA GLY A 667 10.92 -18.23 -23.53
C GLY A 667 12.45 -18.39 -23.58
N GLY A 668 13.22 -17.34 -23.27
CA GLY A 668 14.69 -17.36 -23.14
C GLY A 668 15.45 -17.59 -24.45
N SER A 669 14.73 -17.61 -25.57
CA SER A 669 15.27 -17.78 -26.92
C SER A 669 14.37 -17.07 -27.92
N LEU A 670 14.91 -16.71 -29.08
CA LEU A 670 14.13 -16.06 -30.12
C LEU A 670 13.03 -17.02 -30.61
N PRO A 671 11.75 -16.60 -30.67
CA PRO A 671 10.67 -17.42 -31.21
C PRO A 671 10.98 -17.89 -32.64
N ALA A 672 10.48 -19.09 -32.99
CA ALA A 672 10.86 -19.78 -34.23
C ALA A 672 10.43 -19.06 -35.53
N ASP A 673 9.45 -18.18 -35.43
CA ASP A 673 8.84 -17.39 -36.50
C ASP A 673 9.38 -15.94 -36.58
N TRP A 674 10.16 -15.52 -35.60
CA TRP A 674 10.97 -14.31 -35.66
C TRP A 674 12.31 -14.59 -36.35
N SER A 675 12.92 -13.55 -36.92
CA SER A 675 14.21 -13.69 -37.61
C SER A 675 15.16 -12.55 -37.31
N VAL A 676 16.45 -12.87 -37.29
CA VAL A 676 17.54 -11.91 -37.10
C VAL A 676 18.39 -11.83 -38.36
N VAL A 677 18.64 -10.62 -38.84
CA VAL A 677 19.66 -10.35 -39.86
C VAL A 677 20.89 -9.79 -39.16
N GLN A 678 21.94 -10.61 -39.11
CA GLN A 678 23.24 -10.25 -38.56
C GLN A 678 24.18 -9.83 -39.68
N THR A 679 24.71 -8.60 -39.61
CA THR A 679 25.73 -8.11 -40.55
C THR A 679 27.09 -7.96 -39.89
N ASN A 680 27.13 -7.64 -38.59
CA ASN A 680 28.35 -7.65 -37.80
C ASN A 680 28.71 -9.05 -37.26
N THR A 681 29.90 -9.55 -37.61
CA THR A 681 30.43 -10.84 -37.14
C THR A 681 31.62 -10.67 -36.17
N SER A 682 31.84 -9.47 -35.64
CA SER A 682 32.86 -9.23 -34.61
C SER A 682 32.52 -10.00 -33.33
N THR A 683 33.54 -10.42 -32.59
CA THR A 683 33.34 -10.96 -31.24
C THR A 683 33.04 -9.81 -30.29
N ALA A 684 31.87 -9.87 -29.65
CA ALA A 684 31.26 -8.88 -28.76
C ALA A 684 32.26 -7.96 -28.02
N THR A 685 32.10 -6.66 -28.21
CA THR A 685 32.75 -5.56 -27.47
C THR A 685 32.16 -5.35 -26.07
N GLY A 686 31.02 -5.98 -25.76
CA GLY A 686 30.29 -5.83 -24.51
C GLY A 686 29.72 -7.14 -23.96
N PRO A 687 28.94 -7.07 -22.87
CA PRO A 687 28.36 -8.21 -22.18
C PRO A 687 27.31 -8.96 -23.00
N THR A 688 26.72 -8.34 -24.02
CA THR A 688 25.87 -9.02 -25.02
C THR A 688 26.48 -8.92 -26.42
N PRO A 689 26.09 -9.78 -27.37
CA PRO A 689 26.57 -9.73 -28.75
C PRO A 689 26.20 -8.42 -29.48
N SER A 690 26.97 -8.08 -30.52
CA SER A 690 26.71 -6.92 -31.40
C SER A 690 25.57 -7.14 -32.40
N PHE A 691 24.70 -8.12 -32.13
CA PHE A 691 23.53 -8.46 -32.91
C PHE A 691 22.41 -8.91 -31.97
N TRP A 692 21.17 -8.84 -32.47
CA TRP A 692 19.99 -9.18 -31.69
C TRP A 692 20.05 -10.60 -31.14
N THR A 693 19.97 -10.72 -29.83
CA THR A 693 19.82 -11.99 -29.11
C THR A 693 18.84 -11.81 -27.97
N VAL A 694 18.08 -12.86 -27.67
CA VAL A 694 17.36 -12.95 -26.39
C VAL A 694 18.38 -13.28 -25.31
N ASN A 695 18.42 -12.45 -24.27
CA ASN A 695 19.41 -12.53 -23.21
C ASN A 695 18.84 -11.93 -21.91
N ASN A 696 19.54 -12.12 -20.80
CA ASN A 696 19.13 -11.67 -19.45
C ASN A 696 20.10 -10.62 -18.90
N TYR A 697 20.58 -9.71 -19.75
CA TYR A 697 21.56 -8.72 -19.31
C TYR A 697 20.95 -7.73 -18.32
N ILE A 698 21.59 -7.61 -17.16
CA ILE A 698 21.21 -6.69 -16.10
C ILE A 698 22.36 -5.71 -15.84
N SER A 699 22.01 -4.45 -15.60
CA SER A 699 22.93 -3.41 -15.16
C SER A 699 22.38 -2.68 -13.93
N SER A 700 23.13 -1.71 -13.40
CA SER A 700 22.63 -0.84 -12.33
C SER A 700 21.51 0.10 -12.78
N ASP A 701 21.38 0.32 -14.10
CA ASP A 701 20.51 1.35 -14.66
C ASP A 701 19.20 0.76 -15.21
N PHE A 702 19.20 -0.53 -15.61
CA PHE A 702 18.03 -1.23 -16.13
C PHE A 702 18.18 -2.77 -16.02
N SER A 703 17.03 -3.45 -15.99
CA SER A 703 16.85 -4.91 -16.04
C SER A 703 15.68 -5.26 -16.98
N PRO A 704 15.58 -6.49 -17.53
CA PRO A 704 14.39 -6.94 -18.25
C PRO A 704 13.13 -6.91 -17.37
N PHE A 705 11.96 -6.91 -18.00
CA PHE A 705 10.71 -7.23 -17.33
C PHE A 705 10.61 -8.76 -17.23
N GLY A 706 10.70 -9.31 -16.02
CA GLY A 706 10.89 -10.74 -15.86
C GLY A 706 12.37 -11.12 -16.01
N THR A 707 12.68 -12.12 -16.83
CA THR A 707 14.01 -12.75 -16.88
C THR A 707 14.79 -12.38 -18.14
N TYR A 708 14.11 -12.21 -19.28
CA TYR A 708 14.74 -12.09 -20.59
C TYR A 708 14.24 -10.86 -21.34
N HIS A 709 15.06 -10.37 -22.26
CA HIS A 709 14.67 -9.37 -23.25
C HIS A 709 15.45 -9.59 -24.55
N ALA A 710 15.03 -8.95 -25.64
CA ALA A 710 15.83 -8.93 -26.87
C ALA A 710 16.74 -7.71 -26.87
N GLY A 711 18.03 -7.90 -27.16
CA GLY A 711 18.95 -6.76 -27.24
C GLY A 711 20.24 -7.02 -27.98
N MET A 712 20.93 -5.93 -28.27
CA MET A 712 22.25 -5.92 -28.90
C MET A 712 23.18 -4.89 -28.26
N TRP A 713 24.48 -5.16 -28.37
CA TRP A 713 25.54 -4.23 -27.99
C TRP A 713 26.08 -3.43 -29.17
N TRP A 714 26.69 -2.28 -28.88
CA TRP A 714 27.35 -1.45 -29.89
C TRP A 714 28.77 -1.96 -30.17
N ASP A 715 29.24 -1.81 -31.41
CA ASP A 715 30.60 -2.09 -31.85
C ASP A 715 31.09 -0.97 -32.80
N TYR A 716 32.41 -0.82 -32.93
CA TYR A 716 33.03 0.07 -33.93
C TYR A 716 33.06 -0.53 -35.34
N ALA A 717 32.80 -1.83 -35.47
CA ALA A 717 32.60 -2.49 -36.75
C ALA A 717 31.21 -2.16 -37.31
N HIS A 718 31.07 -2.28 -38.64
CA HIS A 718 29.83 -1.92 -39.32
C HIS A 718 28.65 -2.74 -38.80
N GLN A 719 27.57 -2.04 -38.47
CA GLN A 719 26.35 -2.58 -37.88
C GLN A 719 25.12 -2.15 -38.71
N ASP A 720 24.38 -3.14 -39.16
CA ASP A 720 23.06 -3.04 -39.80
C ASP A 720 22.28 -4.30 -39.39
N GLU A 721 21.84 -4.32 -38.13
CA GLU A 721 21.25 -5.47 -37.47
C GLU A 721 19.73 -5.34 -37.41
N TRP A 722 19.05 -6.45 -37.71
CA TRP A 722 17.59 -6.48 -37.79
C TRP A 722 17.03 -7.58 -36.90
N LEU A 723 15.97 -7.25 -36.15
CA LEU A 723 15.06 -8.18 -35.51
C LEU A 723 13.71 -8.02 -36.19
N ILE A 724 13.20 -9.09 -36.81
CA ILE A 724 12.05 -9.05 -37.72
C ILE A 724 10.97 -9.99 -37.20
N THR A 725 9.74 -9.47 -37.10
CA THR A 725 8.56 -10.21 -36.66
C THR A 725 8.10 -11.25 -37.70
N PRO A 726 7.20 -12.17 -37.32
CA PRO A 726 6.38 -12.92 -38.25
C PRO A 726 5.56 -11.98 -39.13
N GLU A 727 5.01 -12.51 -40.23
CA GLU A 727 3.99 -11.77 -41.00
C GLU A 727 2.63 -11.95 -40.35
N PHE A 728 1.89 -10.85 -40.16
CA PHE A 728 0.56 -10.86 -39.58
C PHE A 728 -0.32 -9.79 -40.23
N THR A 729 -1.63 -10.01 -40.27
CA THR A 729 -2.59 -9.03 -40.79
C THR A 729 -2.81 -7.93 -39.76
N CYS A 730 -2.64 -6.66 -40.16
CA CYS A 730 -2.81 -5.53 -39.26
C CYS A 730 -4.30 -5.23 -39.00
N ASP A 731 -4.72 -5.18 -37.73
CA ASP A 731 -6.10 -4.89 -37.37
C ASP A 731 -6.50 -3.42 -37.62
N ALA A 732 -7.81 -3.19 -37.79
CA ALA A 732 -8.35 -1.84 -37.88
C ALA A 732 -8.13 -1.06 -36.57
N GLY A 733 -7.40 0.05 -36.65
CA GLY A 733 -7.04 0.85 -35.47
C GLY A 733 -5.94 0.23 -34.62
N ALA A 734 -5.15 -0.70 -35.18
CA ALA A 734 -4.02 -1.30 -34.48
C ALA A 734 -2.97 -0.26 -34.07
N THR A 735 -2.40 -0.45 -32.89
CA THR A 735 -1.27 0.31 -32.36
C THR A 735 -0.21 -0.69 -31.91
N MET A 736 1.05 -0.40 -32.20
CA MET A 736 2.19 -1.12 -31.66
C MET A 736 2.67 -0.43 -30.39
N GLU A 737 2.87 -1.19 -29.32
CA GLU A 737 3.52 -0.73 -28.10
C GLU A 737 4.74 -1.61 -27.80
N PHE A 738 5.84 -1.03 -27.34
CA PHE A 738 7.00 -1.79 -26.87
C PHE A 738 7.77 -1.01 -25.82
N TRP A 739 8.38 -1.73 -24.90
CA TRP A 739 9.28 -1.18 -23.89
C TRP A 739 10.71 -1.26 -24.40
N THR A 740 11.54 -0.26 -24.09
CA THR A 740 12.91 -0.22 -24.63
C THR A 740 13.94 0.42 -23.69
N THR A 741 15.18 -0.05 -23.79
CA THR A 741 16.36 0.73 -23.41
C THR A 741 17.07 1.19 -24.68
N VAL A 742 16.97 2.48 -24.98
CA VAL A 742 17.59 3.13 -26.15
C VAL A 742 18.05 4.54 -25.78
N TYR A 743 19.07 5.05 -26.48
CA TYR A 743 19.49 6.44 -26.37
C TYR A 743 18.73 7.30 -27.39
N GLU A 744 18.03 8.32 -26.89
CA GLU A 744 17.18 9.19 -27.68
C GLU A 744 17.96 10.37 -28.25
N GLY A 745 17.84 10.63 -29.55
CA GLY A 745 18.45 11.80 -30.19
C GLY A 745 19.95 11.66 -30.47
N SER A 746 20.41 10.47 -30.86
CA SER A 746 21.81 10.30 -31.26
C SER A 746 22.22 11.31 -32.34
N THR A 747 23.40 11.90 -32.16
CA THR A 747 23.98 12.86 -33.11
C THR A 747 25.16 12.28 -33.90
N ASN A 748 25.43 10.98 -33.72
CA ASN A 748 26.62 10.33 -34.27
C ASN A 748 26.40 9.68 -35.64
N GLY A 749 25.21 9.80 -36.23
CA GLY A 749 24.89 9.27 -37.56
C GLY A 749 24.35 7.84 -37.56
N ASP A 750 24.29 7.19 -36.39
CA ASP A 750 23.60 5.94 -36.14
C ASP A 750 22.10 6.14 -35.93
N HIS A 751 21.33 5.12 -36.29
CA HIS A 751 19.87 5.13 -36.29
C HIS A 751 19.30 3.85 -35.67
N TYR A 752 18.16 3.99 -35.00
CA TYR A 752 17.48 2.92 -34.26
C TYR A 752 16.01 2.92 -34.66
N HIS A 753 15.72 2.25 -35.77
CA HIS A 753 14.43 2.33 -36.44
C HIS A 753 13.46 1.25 -36.02
N VAL A 754 12.19 1.60 -35.88
CA VAL A 754 11.11 0.64 -36.17
C VAL A 754 10.72 0.82 -37.64
N LYS A 755 10.72 -0.28 -38.38
CA LYS A 755 10.38 -0.35 -39.79
C LYS A 755 9.20 -1.28 -40.02
N ILE A 756 8.45 -1.00 -41.08
CA ILE A 756 7.33 -1.82 -41.55
C ILE A 756 7.52 -2.25 -43.00
N SER A 757 7.10 -3.46 -43.32
CA SER A 757 7.02 -3.99 -44.68
C SER A 757 5.59 -4.46 -44.96
N THR A 758 5.09 -4.18 -46.16
CA THR A 758 3.78 -4.61 -46.66
C THR A 758 3.94 -5.56 -47.88
N ASP A 759 5.14 -6.09 -48.09
CA ASP A 759 5.50 -6.90 -49.27
C ASP A 759 6.37 -8.13 -48.90
N GLY A 760 6.09 -8.71 -47.73
CA GLY A 760 6.77 -9.90 -47.22
C GLY A 760 8.23 -9.69 -46.82
N GLY A 761 8.63 -8.45 -46.53
CA GLY A 761 10.00 -8.09 -46.14
C GLY A 761 10.92 -7.73 -47.31
N THR A 762 10.37 -7.52 -48.52
CA THR A 762 11.17 -7.16 -49.71
C THR A 762 11.60 -5.69 -49.66
N SER A 763 10.74 -4.81 -49.16
CA SER A 763 11.03 -3.41 -48.92
C SER A 763 10.54 -2.97 -47.53
N TRP A 764 11.22 -1.98 -46.95
CA TRP A 764 11.01 -1.53 -45.57
C TRP A 764 10.92 -0.01 -45.50
N THR A 765 9.91 0.47 -44.78
CA THR A 765 9.68 1.90 -44.52
C THR A 765 9.89 2.17 -43.02
N SER A 766 10.69 3.19 -42.67
CA SER A 766 10.83 3.60 -41.26
C SER A 766 9.58 4.35 -40.81
N ILE A 767 8.99 3.89 -39.70
CA ILE A 767 7.82 4.47 -39.06
C ILE A 767 8.15 5.12 -37.70
N TRP A 768 9.30 4.79 -37.14
CA TRP A 768 9.86 5.42 -35.95
C TRP A 768 11.39 5.32 -35.96
N ASP A 769 12.07 6.28 -35.31
CA ASP A 769 13.53 6.32 -35.19
C ASP A 769 13.95 7.06 -33.92
N ALA A 770 14.61 6.36 -32.99
CA ALA A 770 15.07 6.93 -31.72
C ALA A 770 16.03 8.12 -31.93
N SER A 771 16.83 8.11 -33.00
CA SER A 771 17.80 9.17 -33.29
C SER A 771 17.15 10.51 -33.67
N THR A 772 15.85 10.50 -34.01
CA THR A 772 15.10 11.73 -34.33
C THR A 772 14.42 12.35 -33.11
N LEU A 773 14.41 11.67 -31.97
CA LEU A 773 13.78 12.12 -30.74
C LEU A 773 14.59 13.22 -30.05
N THR A 774 13.92 14.06 -29.27
CA THR A 774 14.53 15.21 -28.59
C THR A 774 14.73 14.91 -27.12
N GLY A 775 15.97 14.81 -26.65
CA GLY A 775 16.24 14.56 -25.23
C GLY A 775 17.70 14.28 -24.90
N ASN A 776 18.43 13.63 -25.83
CA ASN A 776 19.82 13.20 -25.62
C ASN A 776 19.98 12.43 -24.30
N ALA A 777 19.02 11.54 -24.03
CA ALA A 777 18.86 10.82 -22.76
C ALA A 777 18.50 9.35 -23.01
N TRP A 778 18.64 8.53 -21.97
CA TRP A 778 18.29 7.12 -22.00
C TRP A 778 16.83 6.91 -21.59
N ASN A 779 16.13 6.00 -22.30
CA ASN A 779 14.79 5.58 -21.92
C ASN A 779 14.79 4.54 -20.78
N TYR A 780 15.81 3.68 -20.63
CA TYR A 780 15.94 2.68 -19.54
C TYR A 780 14.64 1.99 -19.08
N TYR A 781 13.77 1.60 -20.01
CA TYR A 781 12.44 1.03 -19.68
C TYR A 781 11.54 1.94 -18.81
N ASP A 782 11.77 3.25 -18.78
CA ASP A 782 11.01 4.23 -18.00
C ASP A 782 9.61 4.49 -18.60
N SER A 783 9.48 4.38 -19.92
CA SER A 783 8.18 4.48 -20.60
C SER A 783 8.16 3.76 -21.95
N PRO A 784 7.03 3.16 -22.36
CA PRO A 784 6.93 2.49 -23.65
C PRO A 784 6.75 3.48 -24.79
N TYR A 785 7.07 3.03 -26.00
CA TYR A 785 6.75 3.75 -27.23
C TYR A 785 5.51 3.17 -27.89
N SER A 786 4.60 4.07 -28.29
CA SER A 786 3.36 3.73 -28.98
C SER A 786 3.38 4.27 -30.41
N ILE A 787 3.16 3.39 -31.40
CA ILE A 787 3.19 3.70 -32.83
C ILE A 787 1.85 3.33 -33.45
N ASP A 788 1.18 4.31 -34.04
CA ASP A 788 -0.09 4.12 -34.76
C ASP A 788 0.14 3.34 -36.06
N LEU A 789 -0.57 2.21 -36.22
CA LEU A 789 -0.53 1.37 -37.40
C LEU A 789 -1.84 1.43 -38.21
N ALA A 790 -2.79 2.30 -37.87
CA ALA A 790 -4.11 2.35 -38.51
C ALA A 790 -4.06 2.55 -40.04
N ALA A 791 -2.98 3.13 -40.56
CA ALA A 791 -2.77 3.30 -42.00
C ALA A 791 -2.57 1.98 -42.77
N TYR A 792 -2.22 0.90 -42.07
CA TYR A 792 -1.93 -0.43 -42.63
C TYR A 792 -3.05 -1.44 -42.33
N ALA A 793 -4.18 -0.98 -41.79
CA ALA A 793 -5.31 -1.83 -41.44
C ALA A 793 -5.78 -2.70 -42.63
N GLY A 794 -5.78 -4.01 -42.41
CA GLY A 794 -6.16 -5.03 -43.38
C GLY A 794 -5.04 -5.48 -44.33
N ASP A 795 -3.84 -4.87 -44.25
CA ASP A 795 -2.66 -5.34 -44.98
C ASP A 795 -1.92 -6.40 -44.17
N ASP A 796 -1.30 -7.36 -44.86
CA ASP A 796 -0.34 -8.28 -44.26
C ASP A 796 1.00 -7.57 -44.12
N ILE A 797 1.47 -7.43 -42.87
CA ILE A 797 2.64 -6.65 -42.52
C ILE A 797 3.69 -7.46 -41.76
N LYS A 798 4.93 -7.00 -41.86
CA LYS A 798 6.02 -7.36 -40.94
C LYS A 798 6.56 -6.09 -40.30
N LEU A 799 6.95 -6.18 -39.03
CA LEU A 799 7.64 -5.13 -38.31
C LEU A 799 9.10 -5.53 -38.09
N ALA A 800 9.98 -4.54 -37.95
CA ALA A 800 11.38 -4.78 -37.66
C ALA A 800 11.99 -3.70 -36.78
N PHE A 801 12.83 -4.11 -35.83
CA PHE A 801 13.74 -3.24 -35.09
C PHE A 801 15.10 -3.29 -35.77
N ASN A 802 15.53 -2.15 -36.33
CA ASN A 802 16.77 -2.05 -37.10
C ASN A 802 17.72 -1.01 -36.53
N ALA A 803 18.85 -1.45 -36.03
CA ALA A 803 19.96 -0.59 -35.62
C ALA A 803 20.97 -0.51 -36.78
N VAL A 804 21.26 0.70 -37.25
CA VAL A 804 22.17 0.91 -38.39
C VAL A 804 23.10 2.09 -38.14
N ASP A 805 24.39 1.90 -38.37
CA ASP A 805 25.41 2.91 -38.07
C ASP A 805 25.43 4.11 -39.02
N GLY A 806 24.75 4.02 -40.17
CA GLY A 806 24.50 5.09 -41.15
C GLY A 806 25.73 5.65 -41.88
N ASP A 807 26.87 5.73 -41.22
CA ASP A 807 28.15 6.26 -41.70
C ASP A 807 29.25 5.18 -41.81
N GLY A 808 28.96 3.93 -41.42
CA GLY A 808 29.87 2.81 -41.45
C GLY A 808 30.96 2.83 -40.37
N GLN A 809 30.79 3.62 -39.30
CA GLN A 809 31.71 3.68 -38.14
C GLN A 809 31.25 2.82 -36.95
N GLY A 810 30.19 2.02 -37.11
CA GLY A 810 29.58 1.25 -36.03
C GLY A 810 28.60 2.07 -35.17
N LEU A 811 27.80 1.39 -34.35
CA LEU A 811 26.82 2.04 -33.47
C LEU A 811 27.49 2.71 -32.27
N TRP A 812 26.83 3.72 -31.71
CA TRP A 812 27.32 4.41 -30.50
C TRP A 812 26.59 4.01 -29.23
N TYR A 813 25.38 3.48 -29.36
CA TYR A 813 24.52 3.13 -28.23
C TYR A 813 23.98 1.70 -28.35
N ILE A 814 23.73 1.10 -27.19
CA ILE A 814 23.05 -0.19 -27.06
C ILE A 814 21.56 -0.04 -27.35
N TRP A 815 20.90 -1.14 -27.72
CA TRP A 815 19.44 -1.16 -27.86
C TRP A 815 18.86 -2.48 -27.36
N PHE A 816 17.92 -2.37 -26.43
CA PHE A 816 17.14 -3.49 -25.89
C PHE A 816 15.64 -3.19 -26.03
N VAL A 817 14.84 -4.22 -26.29
CA VAL A 817 13.38 -4.14 -26.39
C VAL A 817 12.73 -5.31 -25.66
N ASP A 818 11.54 -5.05 -25.15
CA ASP A 818 10.79 -5.97 -24.30
C ASP A 818 9.28 -5.67 -24.39
N ASN A 819 8.42 -6.62 -24.00
CA ASN A 819 6.96 -6.50 -23.96
C ASN A 819 6.37 -5.83 -25.21
N ILE A 820 6.57 -6.45 -26.38
CA ILE A 820 6.13 -5.95 -27.68
C ILE A 820 4.71 -6.41 -27.92
N THR A 821 3.79 -5.46 -28.09
CA THR A 821 2.39 -5.74 -28.39
C THR A 821 1.92 -5.01 -29.64
N VAL A 822 1.02 -5.62 -30.42
CA VAL A 822 0.30 -5.00 -31.54
C VAL A 822 -1.16 -5.39 -31.43
N GLY A 823 -2.04 -4.42 -31.24
CA GLY A 823 -3.48 -4.69 -31.11
C GLY A 823 -4.34 -3.44 -31.32
N SER A 824 -5.65 -3.64 -31.52
CA SER A 824 -6.63 -2.55 -31.60
C SER A 824 -7.19 -2.20 -30.20
N PRO A 825 -7.64 -0.95 -29.95
CA PRO A 825 -8.13 -0.52 -28.63
C PRO A 825 -9.43 -1.21 -28.14
N THR A 826 -9.96 -2.20 -28.85
CA THR A 826 -11.03 -3.07 -28.36
C THR A 826 -10.47 -4.36 -27.77
N ARG A 827 -9.76 -4.24 -26.65
CA ARG A 827 -9.62 -5.34 -25.70
C ARG A 827 -10.66 -5.13 -24.60
N THR A 828 -11.80 -5.82 -24.71
CA THR A 828 -12.67 -5.98 -23.53
C THR A 828 -11.92 -6.91 -22.58
N LEU A 829 -11.30 -6.33 -21.55
CA LEU A 829 -10.86 -7.09 -20.39
C LEU A 829 -12.11 -7.67 -19.71
N HIS A 830 -12.32 -8.97 -19.86
CA HIS A 830 -13.22 -9.71 -18.99
C HIS A 830 -12.49 -9.99 -17.68
N PHE A 831 -12.82 -9.20 -16.66
CA PHE A 831 -12.59 -9.59 -15.29
C PHE A 831 -13.75 -10.50 -14.87
N ASP A 832 -13.46 -11.54 -14.08
CA ASP A 832 -14.53 -12.12 -13.27
C ASP A 832 -15.04 -11.02 -12.34
N ALA A 833 -16.34 -10.94 -12.07
CA ALA A 833 -16.83 -10.01 -11.05
C ALA A 833 -16.16 -10.28 -9.69
N ALA A 834 -15.66 -11.51 -9.50
CA ALA A 834 -14.87 -11.93 -8.36
C ALA A 834 -13.41 -11.41 -8.33
N SER A 835 -12.84 -10.95 -9.46
CA SER A 835 -11.49 -10.35 -9.49
C SER A 835 -11.49 -8.83 -9.34
N LEU A 836 -12.68 -8.22 -9.22
CA LEU A 836 -12.85 -6.82 -8.83
C LEU A 836 -13.12 -6.72 -7.33
N THR A 837 -12.14 -6.27 -6.54
CA THR A 837 -12.40 -5.81 -5.18
C THR A 837 -13.03 -4.42 -5.21
N GLN A 838 -14.28 -4.31 -4.76
CA GLN A 838 -14.84 -3.00 -4.42
C GLN A 838 -14.18 -2.51 -3.13
N GLN A 839 -13.17 -1.64 -3.23
CA GLN A 839 -12.81 -0.80 -2.09
C GLN A 839 -13.83 0.34 -1.96
N SER A 840 -14.95 0.06 -1.29
CA SER A 840 -15.79 1.13 -0.75
C SER A 840 -15.09 1.71 0.48
N ASN A 841 -14.43 2.85 0.31
CA ASN A 841 -13.93 3.63 1.43
C ASN A 841 -15.12 4.38 2.08
N ALA A 842 -15.86 3.69 2.94
CA ALA A 842 -16.66 4.30 4.00
C ALA A 842 -15.77 4.18 5.25
N THR A 843 -15.11 5.19 5.77
CA THR A 843 -15.53 6.56 6.08
C THR A 843 -14.29 7.37 6.46
N ASN A 844 -13.85 8.32 5.64
CA ASN A 844 -13.53 9.69 6.07
C ASN A 844 -12.87 10.47 4.93
N ARG A 845 -13.29 11.72 4.82
CA ARG A 845 -12.63 12.73 4.02
C ARG A 845 -11.34 13.14 4.73
N ASP A 846 -10.36 13.49 3.91
CA ASP A 846 -8.97 13.85 4.22
C ASP A 846 -8.08 12.59 4.29
N ARG A 847 -7.10 12.40 3.40
CA ARG A 847 -5.89 13.24 3.33
C ARG A 847 -4.96 12.84 2.16
N TYR A 848 -4.34 13.87 1.58
CA TYR A 848 -2.96 13.95 1.08
C TYR A 848 -2.43 12.86 0.12
N ALA A 849 -2.17 13.27 -1.13
CA ALA A 849 -1.27 12.55 -2.04
C ALA A 849 0.17 12.55 -1.51
N ARG A 850 0.82 11.39 -1.65
CA ARG A 850 2.19 11.11 -1.22
C ARG A 850 3.19 11.43 -2.34
N ASP A 851 3.19 12.66 -2.82
CA ASP A 851 4.33 13.27 -3.50
C ASP A 851 4.30 14.77 -3.22
N GLY A 852 5.38 15.33 -2.66
CA GLY A 852 5.40 16.69 -2.14
C GLY A 852 5.44 17.78 -3.22
N ASN A 853 4.48 17.83 -4.15
CA ASN A 853 4.51 18.73 -5.29
C ASN A 853 3.33 19.72 -5.33
N ILE A 854 3.55 20.93 -4.83
CA ILE A 854 2.64 22.08 -4.93
C ILE A 854 2.96 22.87 -6.21
N THR A 855 2.39 22.44 -7.34
CA THR A 855 2.31 23.33 -8.52
C THR A 855 0.99 23.13 -9.27
N ALA A 856 0.09 24.10 -9.14
CA ALA A 856 -1.13 24.18 -9.91
C ALA A 856 -0.81 24.41 -11.40
N ILE A 857 -1.05 23.41 -12.25
CA ILE A 857 -1.11 23.60 -13.70
C ILE A 857 -2.56 23.84 -14.08
N ALA A 858 -2.89 25.13 -14.18
CA ALA A 858 -3.99 25.58 -15.01
C ALA A 858 -3.55 25.54 -16.48
N ARG A 859 -4.29 24.80 -17.30
CA ARG A 859 -4.65 25.07 -18.72
C ARG A 859 -5.22 23.75 -19.31
N HIS A 860 -6.17 23.70 -20.23
CA HIS A 860 -7.12 24.64 -20.82
C HIS A 860 -7.75 23.82 -21.96
N ASP A 861 -8.95 23.27 -21.79
CA ASP A 861 -9.70 22.71 -22.92
C ASP A 861 -11.07 23.39 -23.04
N HIS A 862 -11.19 24.15 -24.12
CA HIS A 862 -12.43 24.50 -24.79
C HIS A 862 -12.24 24.02 -26.23
N SER A 863 -13.06 23.06 -26.67
CA SER A 863 -14.22 23.37 -27.50
C SER A 863 -14.79 22.10 -28.12
N GLU A 864 -16.00 21.71 -27.73
CA GLU A 864 -16.96 21.17 -28.69
C GLU A 864 -18.25 21.99 -28.61
N MET A 865 -18.69 22.44 -29.78
CA MET A 865 -19.90 23.18 -30.01
C MET A 865 -21.11 22.26 -29.87
N ASP A 866 -22.00 22.54 -28.91
CA ASP A 866 -23.42 22.31 -29.11
C ASP A 866 -24.16 23.65 -29.03
N ALA A 867 -24.73 24.07 -30.16
CA ALA A 867 -25.32 25.37 -30.36
C ALA A 867 -26.84 25.38 -30.12
N ASN A 868 -27.44 24.36 -29.49
CA ASN A 868 -28.91 24.31 -29.31
C ASN A 868 -29.42 23.68 -28.00
N ALA A 869 -28.61 23.56 -26.95
CA ALA A 869 -29.11 23.12 -25.64
C ALA A 869 -29.62 24.31 -24.80
N ASP A 870 -30.95 24.45 -24.71
CA ASP A 870 -31.63 25.42 -23.84
C ASP A 870 -31.20 25.27 -22.37
N ILE A 871 -30.92 26.42 -21.73
CA ILE A 871 -30.61 26.52 -20.30
C ILE A 871 -31.84 26.08 -19.50
N ARG A 872 -31.80 24.87 -18.93
CA ARG A 872 -32.70 24.48 -17.84
C ARG A 872 -32.03 24.78 -16.51
N THR A 873 -32.44 25.89 -15.90
CA THR A 873 -32.33 26.12 -14.46
C THR A 873 -33.17 25.09 -13.73
N VAL A 874 -32.56 24.31 -12.85
CA VAL A 874 -33.27 23.54 -11.82
C VAL A 874 -32.72 23.97 -10.46
N GLU A 875 -33.54 24.75 -9.75
CA GLU A 875 -33.44 24.99 -8.32
C GLU A 875 -33.98 23.78 -7.54
N MET A 876 -33.57 23.69 -6.26
CA MET A 876 -34.11 22.84 -5.18
C MET A 876 -33.72 21.36 -5.27
N GLY A 877 -33.36 20.64 -4.21
CA GLY A 877 -33.40 20.85 -2.77
C GLY A 877 -33.25 19.45 -2.17
N ARG A 878 -32.35 19.27 -1.18
CA ARG A 878 -32.24 18.02 -0.41
C ARG A 878 -33.36 17.99 0.62
N GLU A 879 -34.24 16.99 0.59
CA GLU A 879 -34.90 16.44 1.78
C GLU A 879 -35.20 14.94 1.60
N MET A 880 -35.10 14.22 2.72
CA MET A 880 -35.11 12.76 2.91
C MET A 880 -36.53 12.15 2.97
N TRP A 881 -36.64 10.82 2.85
CA TRP A 881 -37.05 9.87 3.93
C TRP A 881 -37.36 8.46 3.39
N ASP A 882 -36.97 7.46 4.20
CA ASP A 882 -37.06 6.00 4.07
C ASP A 882 -38.48 5.41 3.91
N LEU A 883 -38.58 4.17 3.37
CA LEU A 883 -39.29 3.05 4.03
C LEU A 883 -39.04 1.66 3.38
N LEU A 884 -38.42 0.77 4.17
CA LEU A 884 -38.69 -0.67 4.45
C LEU A 884 -39.06 -1.70 3.34
N PHE A 885 -38.38 -2.86 3.47
CA PHE A 885 -38.46 -4.15 2.76
C PHE A 885 -39.85 -4.76 2.49
N SER A 886 -39.96 -5.54 1.39
CA SER A 886 -40.54 -6.91 1.41
C SER A 886 -40.19 -7.71 0.15
N PHE A 887 -39.75 -8.95 0.34
CA PHE A 887 -39.65 -10.01 -0.68
C PHE A 887 -41.00 -10.75 -0.76
N ASP A 888 -41.50 -11.05 -1.97
CA ASP A 888 -42.29 -12.28 -2.18
C ASP A 888 -42.16 -12.81 -3.61
N ILE A 889 -42.02 -14.12 -3.64
CA ILE A 889 -41.79 -15.06 -4.72
C ILE A 889 -43.14 -15.61 -5.16
N ASP A 890 -43.60 -15.26 -6.35
CA ASP A 890 -44.63 -16.02 -7.07
C ASP A 890 -44.41 -15.91 -8.58
N THR A 891 -43.67 -16.89 -9.10
CA THR A 891 -43.68 -17.35 -10.49
C THR A 891 -45.08 -17.94 -10.83
N PRO A 892 -45.52 -18.14 -12.10
CA PRO A 892 -44.72 -18.86 -13.10
C PRO A 892 -44.94 -18.64 -14.62
N SER A 893 -43.83 -18.97 -15.29
CA SER A 893 -43.66 -19.68 -16.57
C SER A 893 -44.06 -19.00 -17.89
N GLY A 894 -43.02 -18.74 -18.68
CA GLY A 894 -43.00 -18.60 -20.13
C GLY A 894 -41.57 -18.64 -20.59
#